data_AF-A0A497LBZ2-F1
#
_entry.id   AF-A0A497LBZ2-F1
#
_cell.length_a   1.000
_cell.length_b   1.000
_cell.length_c   1.000
_cell.angle_alpha   90.00
_cell.angle_beta   90.00
_cell.angle_gamma   90.00
#
_symmetry.space_group_name_H-M   'P 1'
#
loop_
_entity.id
_entity.type
_entity.pdbx_description
1 polymer ?
#
loop_
_entity_poly.entity_id
_entity_poly.type
_entity_poly.pdbx_seq_one_letter_code
_entity_poly.pdbx_strand_id
1 'polypeptide(L)'
;MSMEGSGIRRICNIVFSLLILVLLVSNLSLSIDEARKRPSVTGKVVDEDGKPLSGANVTLIFFDRYRRYVAKTVKTDSNGRFHASVDKEWSYLVYVTYDDKETPGVDYVPERWRTWLSSGSTASRDFVLRKGASIYLEGDLRYVKTNKIATSCEITVIELEGEGGSYWTGPVRDYGNDSDVARFLGFDGRLAVVPAGAKVKIRVKAHFPDGYSHSFTLTGETGYFKLSQGELLRVDVREQNLLKNIEYVSNILNSGFTLLDDCRFVGFLVEAEKKDLLNAHEACREALIFLGKKLFDQSFAKIRSAYILATRAEAILRRLVDSSLQSLLPSLLLFVFLSLASAYLLSERLYLEMSAGDRKLMVPGNLILDTTLYILFVILFYYVFPGCRLIPKNMFVAMVLLTFLAGKVAWLLFNRTMRREKSEDRQIQLKSAIAIAFSLGTRNLRRRRVRTLINIMSITILVFGFITLTSISPEYGLSKTKLKPSIPVDCMMIKDRPEDEPPSSFVSLPRSFIDWLEKCPNVTLVSPKAENTPVSPSNPLGYLYSKAGMKIEVLGILGIIPSREANITGVNKIVEEGDYLEDEDLEGVLISSSMKGWLKVDVGDKIYGFGREFIIRGFFNDEALKRMVDVNGMPFIPHCMGGEPVPVPCYPHNVIIMNYETALKMPKVSISRVVVQLNDTRSYEALARLVAFTYEYKIYVSHPGSLTLYS
;
A
#
# COMPACT_ATOMS: atom_id res chain seq x y z
N MET A 1 -71.19 -9.97 -54.26
CA MET A 1 -70.51 -8.80 -53.67
C MET A 1 -69.12 -9.27 -53.24
N SER A 2 -68.11 -8.52 -53.66
CA SER A 2 -66.70 -8.62 -53.27
C SER A 2 -65.90 -9.85 -53.72
N MET A 3 -65.33 -9.71 -54.92
CA MET A 3 -64.07 -10.30 -55.38
C MET A 3 -62.85 -9.63 -54.70
N GLU A 4 -62.79 -9.50 -53.37
CA GLU A 4 -61.63 -8.85 -52.69
C GLU A 4 -60.61 -9.83 -52.08
N GLY A 5 -60.76 -11.14 -52.26
CA GLY A 5 -59.87 -12.12 -51.60
C GLY A 5 -58.54 -12.42 -52.30
N SER A 6 -58.43 -12.26 -53.63
CA SER A 6 -57.24 -12.74 -54.37
C SER A 6 -56.24 -11.64 -54.75
N GLY A 7 -56.68 -10.37 -54.81
CA GLY A 7 -55.82 -9.22 -55.09
C GLY A 7 -54.85 -8.91 -53.95
N ILE A 8 -55.32 -8.96 -52.70
CA ILE A 8 -54.52 -8.62 -51.51
C ILE A 8 -53.37 -9.62 -51.31
N ARG A 9 -53.57 -10.90 -51.62
CA ARG A 9 -52.54 -11.94 -51.49
C ARG A 9 -51.46 -11.83 -52.58
N ARG A 10 -51.83 -11.42 -53.79
CA ARG A 10 -50.87 -11.12 -54.86
C ARG A 10 -50.09 -9.83 -54.58
N ILE A 11 -50.76 -8.80 -54.07
CA ILE A 11 -50.09 -7.54 -53.69
C ILE A 11 -49.13 -7.78 -52.52
N CYS A 12 -49.51 -8.57 -51.51
CA CYS A 12 -48.59 -8.94 -50.43
C CYS A 12 -47.38 -9.73 -50.92
N ASN A 13 -47.54 -10.69 -51.85
CA ASN A 13 -46.40 -11.43 -52.39
C ASN A 13 -45.48 -10.58 -53.28
N ILE A 14 -46.04 -9.60 -53.99
CA ILE A 14 -45.26 -8.64 -54.79
C ILE A 14 -44.51 -7.68 -53.86
N VAL A 15 -45.17 -7.15 -52.81
CA VAL A 15 -44.53 -6.29 -51.80
C VAL A 15 -43.46 -7.06 -51.04
N PHE A 16 -43.69 -8.32 -50.68
CA PHE A 16 -42.70 -9.16 -49.99
C PHE A 16 -41.52 -9.51 -50.90
N SER A 17 -41.76 -9.78 -52.20
CA SER A 17 -40.67 -9.96 -53.18
C SER A 17 -39.89 -8.66 -53.43
N LEU A 18 -40.57 -7.50 -53.45
CA LEU A 18 -39.90 -6.20 -53.56
C LEU A 18 -39.09 -5.89 -52.30
N LEU A 19 -39.60 -6.24 -51.12
CA LEU A 19 -38.89 -6.05 -49.85
C LEU A 19 -37.66 -6.95 -49.77
N ILE A 20 -37.75 -8.20 -50.24
CA ILE A 20 -36.62 -9.12 -50.38
C ILE A 20 -35.63 -8.61 -51.42
N LEU A 21 -36.09 -8.03 -52.54
CA LEU A 21 -35.23 -7.42 -53.55
C LEU A 21 -34.52 -6.17 -53.00
N VAL A 22 -35.20 -5.34 -52.19
CA VAL A 22 -34.61 -4.18 -51.51
C VAL A 22 -33.65 -4.60 -50.39
N LEU A 23 -33.91 -5.72 -49.69
CA LEU A 23 -33.00 -6.34 -48.73
C LEU A 23 -31.80 -7.03 -49.40
N LEU A 24 -31.95 -7.56 -50.62
CA LEU A 24 -30.86 -8.10 -51.43
C LEU A 24 -30.02 -6.99 -52.06
N VAL A 25 -30.63 -5.89 -52.51
CA VAL A 25 -29.94 -4.73 -53.09
C VAL A 25 -29.25 -3.88 -52.01
N SER A 26 -29.79 -3.82 -50.78
CA SER A 26 -29.07 -3.20 -49.64
C SER A 26 -27.90 -4.05 -49.12
N ASN A 27 -27.86 -5.35 -49.42
CA ASN A 27 -26.70 -6.22 -49.19
C ASN A 27 -25.78 -6.36 -50.42
N LEU A 28 -26.17 -5.79 -51.58
CA LEU A 28 -25.34 -5.65 -52.77
C LEU A 28 -24.80 -4.22 -52.88
N SER A 29 -24.23 -3.71 -51.79
CA SER A 29 -23.12 -2.77 -51.95
C SER A 29 -21.95 -3.56 -52.54
N LEU A 30 -21.90 -3.59 -53.87
CA LEU A 30 -20.66 -3.73 -54.62
C LEU A 30 -19.70 -2.70 -54.02
N SER A 31 -18.85 -3.15 -53.09
CA SER A 31 -17.58 -2.50 -52.85
C SER A 31 -16.80 -2.66 -54.13
N ILE A 32 -16.96 -1.70 -55.03
CA ILE A 32 -15.94 -1.38 -56.03
C ILE A 32 -14.68 -1.19 -55.19
N ASP A 33 -13.76 -2.13 -55.32
CA ASP A 33 -12.41 -2.06 -54.79
C ASP A 33 -11.68 -0.97 -55.59
N GLU A 34 -12.12 0.28 -55.46
CA GLU A 34 -11.21 1.40 -55.64
C GLU A 34 -10.11 1.15 -54.63
N ALA A 35 -8.92 0.81 -55.11
CA ALA A 35 -7.73 0.61 -54.31
C ALA A 35 -7.65 1.72 -53.25
N ARG A 36 -8.14 1.45 -52.04
CA ARG A 36 -8.18 2.43 -50.96
C ARG A 36 -6.73 2.79 -50.71
N LYS A 37 -6.32 3.97 -51.17
CA LYS A 37 -4.97 4.49 -50.96
C LYS A 37 -4.73 4.47 -49.45
N ARG A 38 -3.89 3.54 -49.00
CA ARG A 38 -3.63 3.34 -47.58
C ARG A 38 -3.00 4.61 -47.02
N PRO A 39 -3.44 5.11 -45.85
CA PRO A 39 -2.75 6.19 -45.17
C PRO A 39 -1.27 5.85 -45.02
N SER A 40 -0.39 6.82 -45.23
CA SER A 40 1.06 6.58 -45.21
C SER A 40 1.84 7.70 -44.53
N VAL A 41 3.01 7.34 -44.01
CA VAL A 41 4.02 8.26 -43.48
C VAL A 41 5.28 8.15 -44.32
N THR A 42 5.85 9.29 -44.68
CA THR A 42 7.12 9.37 -45.44
C THR A 42 8.04 10.42 -44.83
N GLY A 43 9.31 10.37 -45.17
CA GLY A 43 10.28 11.36 -44.73
C GLY A 43 11.73 10.90 -44.87
N LYS A 44 12.65 11.74 -44.41
CA LYS A 44 14.08 11.46 -44.35
C LYS A 44 14.60 11.52 -42.92
N VAL A 45 15.49 10.60 -42.56
CA VAL A 45 16.19 10.56 -41.28
C VAL A 45 17.66 10.89 -41.52
N VAL A 46 18.13 11.94 -40.84
CA VAL A 46 19.52 12.40 -40.87
C VAL A 46 20.05 12.56 -39.45
N ASP A 47 21.38 12.59 -39.29
CA ASP A 47 22.01 13.04 -38.04
C ASP A 47 22.08 14.57 -37.94
N GLU A 48 22.56 15.07 -36.80
CA GLU A 48 22.79 16.51 -36.55
C GLU A 48 23.77 17.16 -37.53
N ASP A 49 24.65 16.40 -38.17
CA ASP A 49 25.59 16.88 -39.18
C ASP A 49 24.99 16.85 -40.61
N GLY A 50 23.73 16.40 -40.75
CA GLY A 50 22.99 16.31 -42.01
C GLY A 50 23.28 15.05 -42.84
N LYS A 51 24.03 14.08 -42.29
CA LYS A 51 24.35 12.81 -42.95
C LYS A 51 23.13 11.88 -42.89
N PRO A 52 22.75 11.22 -44.00
CA PRO A 52 21.63 10.28 -44.01
C PRO A 52 21.94 9.03 -43.19
N LEU A 53 20.99 8.61 -42.35
CA LEU A 53 21.11 7.40 -41.53
C LEU A 53 20.41 6.22 -42.21
N SER A 54 21.20 5.25 -42.67
CA SER A 54 20.69 4.04 -43.34
C SER A 54 20.38 2.93 -42.33
N GLY A 55 19.23 2.28 -42.45
CA GLY A 55 18.83 1.20 -41.55
C GLY A 55 18.20 1.64 -40.23
N ALA A 56 17.87 2.92 -40.06
CA ALA A 56 17.13 3.44 -38.91
C ALA A 56 15.71 2.85 -38.86
N ASN A 57 15.29 2.43 -37.67
CA ASN A 57 13.99 1.83 -37.43
C ASN A 57 12.95 2.95 -37.22
N VAL A 58 11.94 2.96 -38.09
CA VAL A 58 10.75 3.82 -37.98
C VAL A 58 9.56 2.96 -37.58
N THR A 59 9.08 3.15 -36.34
CA THR A 59 8.00 2.36 -35.75
C THR A 59 6.77 3.23 -35.56
N LEU A 60 5.64 2.78 -36.11
CA LEU A 60 4.34 3.43 -35.99
C LEU A 60 3.53 2.71 -34.91
N ILE A 61 3.16 3.45 -33.87
CA ILE A 61 2.34 2.94 -32.75
C ILE A 61 0.94 3.52 -32.86
N PHE A 62 -0.06 2.64 -32.82
CA PHE A 62 -1.48 2.98 -32.87
C PHE A 62 -2.10 2.97 -31.46
N PHE A 63 -2.98 3.93 -31.18
CA PHE A 63 -3.72 4.07 -29.92
C PHE A 63 -5.18 3.60 -30.07
N ASP A 64 -5.55 2.40 -29.65
CA ASP A 64 -6.97 2.07 -29.44
C ASP A 64 -7.44 2.61 -28.07
N ARG A 65 -8.75 2.87 -27.86
CA ARG A 65 -9.34 3.53 -26.67
C ARG A 65 -8.81 3.06 -25.31
N TYR A 66 -8.22 1.86 -25.21
CA TYR A 66 -7.58 1.34 -24.00
C TYR A 66 -6.24 0.60 -24.20
N ARG A 67 -5.72 0.45 -25.43
CA ARG A 67 -4.51 -0.35 -25.70
C ARG A 67 -3.67 0.22 -26.84
N ARG A 68 -2.34 0.19 -26.68
CA ARG A 68 -1.36 0.60 -27.70
C ARG A 68 -0.78 -0.65 -28.37
N TYR A 69 -0.61 -0.58 -29.69
CA TYR A 69 -0.01 -1.66 -30.46
C TYR A 69 0.94 -1.11 -31.53
N VAL A 70 1.98 -1.88 -31.84
CA VAL A 70 2.83 -1.60 -33.00
C VAL A 70 2.02 -1.90 -34.26
N ALA A 71 1.77 -0.87 -35.06
CA ALA A 71 1.05 -1.00 -36.33
C ALA A 71 1.99 -1.46 -37.44
N LYS A 72 3.21 -0.89 -37.49
CA LYS A 72 4.21 -1.22 -38.50
C LYS A 72 5.60 -0.75 -38.07
N THR A 73 6.63 -1.47 -38.46
CA THR A 73 8.03 -1.04 -38.36
C THR A 73 8.68 -1.16 -39.74
N VAL A 74 9.36 -0.10 -40.17
CA VAL A 74 10.12 -0.07 -41.44
C VAL A 74 11.54 0.43 -41.17
N LYS A 75 12.47 0.14 -42.09
CA LYS A 75 13.83 0.66 -42.04
C LYS A 75 14.06 1.73 -43.10
N THR A 76 14.94 2.69 -42.83
CA THR A 76 15.36 3.68 -43.83
C THR A 76 16.27 3.05 -44.89
N ASP A 77 16.20 3.59 -46.12
CA ASP A 77 17.07 3.21 -47.24
C ASP A 77 18.49 3.80 -47.11
N SER A 78 19.34 3.62 -48.14
CA SER A 78 20.71 4.14 -48.17
C SER A 78 20.80 5.67 -48.15
N ASN A 79 19.71 6.38 -48.50
CA ASN A 79 19.61 7.83 -48.49
C ASN A 79 18.86 8.35 -47.25
N GLY A 80 18.58 7.48 -46.27
CA GLY A 80 17.86 7.81 -45.04
C GLY A 80 16.36 8.00 -45.24
N ARG A 81 15.78 7.66 -46.40
CA ARG A 81 14.35 7.83 -46.66
C ARG A 81 13.56 6.63 -46.17
N PHE A 82 12.35 6.86 -45.70
CA PHE A 82 11.43 5.81 -45.31
C PHE A 82 10.02 6.07 -45.87
N HIS A 83 9.27 4.98 -46.05
CA HIS A 83 7.85 5.04 -46.39
C HIS A 83 7.11 3.89 -45.70
N ALA A 84 6.07 4.23 -44.92
CA ALA A 84 5.27 3.27 -44.17
C ALA A 84 3.78 3.51 -44.39
N SER A 85 3.09 2.52 -44.96
CA SER A 85 1.62 2.52 -45.10
C SER A 85 0.94 1.72 -43.99
N VAL A 86 -0.21 2.20 -43.50
CA VAL A 86 -1.03 1.60 -42.44
C VAL A 86 -2.46 1.36 -42.91
N ASP A 87 -3.17 0.43 -42.26
CA ASP A 87 -4.49 -0.03 -42.74
C ASP A 87 -5.68 0.73 -42.13
N LYS A 88 -5.46 1.55 -41.09
CA LYS A 88 -6.52 2.26 -40.36
C LYS A 88 -6.26 3.77 -40.33
N GLU A 89 -7.32 4.55 -40.51
CA GLU A 89 -7.31 6.00 -40.27
C GLU A 89 -7.37 6.29 -38.77
N TRP A 90 -6.33 6.95 -38.24
CA TRP A 90 -6.24 7.27 -36.81
C TRP A 90 -5.06 8.19 -36.46
N SER A 91 -4.89 8.47 -35.17
CA SER A 91 -3.68 9.09 -34.61
C SER A 91 -2.58 8.04 -34.39
N TYR A 92 -1.42 8.27 -34.99
CA TYR A 92 -0.23 7.43 -34.84
C TYR A 92 0.88 8.20 -34.13
N LEU A 93 1.64 7.48 -33.31
CA LEU A 93 2.88 7.96 -32.73
C LEU A 93 4.03 7.28 -33.46
N VAL A 94 4.79 8.07 -34.21
CA VAL A 94 5.94 7.63 -35.00
C VAL A 94 7.18 7.80 -34.14
N TYR A 95 7.93 6.72 -33.96
CA TYR A 95 9.24 6.72 -33.31
C TYR A 95 10.31 6.42 -34.33
N VAL A 96 11.41 7.17 -34.27
CA VAL A 96 12.62 6.92 -35.05
C VAL A 96 13.75 6.58 -34.09
N THR A 97 14.38 5.44 -34.31
CA THR A 97 15.49 4.92 -33.51
C THR A 97 16.61 4.45 -34.43
N TYR A 98 17.84 4.74 -34.06
CA TYR A 98 19.03 4.25 -34.74
C TYR A 98 20.12 4.05 -33.70
N ASP A 99 20.89 2.99 -33.86
CA ASP A 99 21.91 2.58 -32.91
C ASP A 99 23.05 1.89 -33.67
N ASP A 100 24.29 2.19 -33.32
CA ASP A 100 25.46 1.51 -33.89
C ASP A 100 25.86 0.35 -32.98
N LYS A 101 25.83 -0.86 -33.54
CA LYS A 101 26.11 -2.08 -32.76
C LYS A 101 27.56 -2.19 -32.31
N GLU A 102 28.45 -1.36 -32.85
CA GLU A 102 29.87 -1.34 -32.46
C GLU A 102 30.09 -0.59 -31.13
N THR A 103 29.16 0.26 -30.70
CA THR A 103 29.28 0.98 -29.43
C THR A 103 28.46 0.31 -28.32
N PRO A 104 28.86 0.47 -27.04
CA PRO A 104 28.17 -0.18 -25.93
C PRO A 104 26.84 0.48 -25.53
N GLY A 105 26.59 1.72 -25.95
CA GLY A 105 25.39 2.50 -25.61
C GLY A 105 24.69 3.03 -26.85
N VAL A 106 23.46 3.53 -26.70
CA VAL A 106 22.69 4.04 -27.83
C VAL A 106 23.28 5.33 -28.39
N ASP A 107 23.74 5.29 -29.64
CA ASP A 107 24.45 6.40 -30.32
C ASP A 107 23.59 7.60 -30.71
N TYR A 108 22.28 7.44 -30.73
CA TYR A 108 21.34 8.49 -31.14
C TYR A 108 20.12 8.56 -30.24
N VAL A 109 19.76 9.78 -29.84
CA VAL A 109 18.55 10.01 -29.03
C VAL A 109 17.32 9.72 -29.89
N PRO A 110 16.41 8.82 -29.45
CA PRO A 110 15.16 8.56 -30.16
C PRO A 110 14.35 9.85 -30.36
N GLU A 111 13.70 9.98 -31.52
CA GLU A 111 12.79 11.08 -31.79
C GLU A 111 11.37 10.56 -31.96
N ARG A 112 10.38 11.33 -31.49
CA ARG A 112 8.95 11.02 -31.67
C ARG A 112 8.19 12.09 -32.45
N TRP A 113 7.11 11.65 -33.07
CA TRP A 113 6.15 12.52 -33.76
C TRP A 113 4.74 11.96 -33.70
N ARG A 114 3.79 12.76 -33.22
CA ARG A 114 2.37 12.42 -33.31
C ARG A 114 1.76 13.03 -34.57
N THR A 115 1.06 12.20 -35.35
CA THR A 115 0.33 12.66 -36.53
C THR A 115 -1.02 11.97 -36.66
N TRP A 116 -1.95 12.59 -37.37
CA TRP A 116 -3.23 11.99 -37.76
C TRP A 116 -3.12 11.56 -39.22
N LEU A 117 -3.44 10.29 -39.49
CA LEU A 117 -3.39 9.73 -40.85
C LEU A 117 -4.81 9.44 -41.32
N SER A 118 -5.28 10.20 -42.30
CA SER A 118 -6.56 9.99 -42.96
C SER A 118 -6.44 9.06 -44.16
N SER A 119 -7.52 8.36 -44.51
CA SER A 119 -7.56 7.50 -45.69
C SER A 119 -7.17 8.27 -46.95
N GLY A 120 -6.21 7.76 -47.73
CA GLY A 120 -5.68 8.40 -48.93
C GLY A 120 -4.70 9.55 -48.71
N SER A 121 -4.36 9.88 -47.46
CA SER A 121 -3.38 10.93 -47.15
C SER A 121 -1.97 10.37 -46.88
N THR A 122 -0.96 11.17 -47.22
CA THR A 122 0.44 10.90 -46.87
C THR A 122 0.94 12.04 -45.99
N ALA A 123 1.33 11.73 -44.76
CA ALA A 123 1.97 12.69 -43.87
C ALA A 123 3.50 12.62 -44.06
N SER A 124 4.16 13.77 -44.18
CA SER A 124 5.61 13.85 -44.39
C SER A 124 6.30 14.60 -43.25
N ARG A 125 7.39 14.04 -42.72
CA ARG A 125 8.26 14.74 -41.77
C ARG A 125 9.68 14.20 -41.85
N ASP A 126 10.65 15.12 -41.88
CA ASP A 126 12.06 14.79 -41.74
C ASP A 126 12.47 14.79 -40.26
N PHE A 127 13.32 13.83 -39.90
CA PHE A 127 13.80 13.59 -38.54
C PHE A 127 15.29 13.87 -38.47
N VAL A 128 15.71 14.54 -37.40
CA VAL A 128 17.11 14.86 -37.13
C VAL A 128 17.47 14.23 -35.81
N LEU A 129 18.13 13.07 -35.86
CA LEU A 129 18.52 12.36 -34.66
C LEU A 129 19.75 13.00 -34.04
N ARG A 130 19.62 13.42 -32.77
CA ARG A 130 20.73 13.98 -32.00
C ARG A 130 21.69 12.89 -31.57
N LYS A 131 22.99 13.20 -31.56
CA LYS A 131 23.99 12.28 -31.02
C LYS A 131 23.62 11.96 -29.57
N GLY A 132 23.64 10.67 -29.24
CA GLY A 132 23.15 10.09 -28.00
C GLY A 132 24.23 9.34 -27.25
N ALA A 133 23.99 9.21 -25.95
CA ALA A 133 24.74 8.36 -25.03
C ALA A 133 23.74 7.69 -24.08
N SER A 134 24.17 6.64 -23.38
CA SER A 134 23.28 5.86 -22.53
C SER A 134 23.67 5.92 -21.06
N ILE A 135 22.67 6.03 -20.20
CA ILE A 135 22.80 5.88 -18.75
C ILE A 135 21.95 4.69 -18.31
N TYR A 136 22.60 3.72 -17.66
CA TYR A 136 21.96 2.53 -17.12
C TYR A 136 21.88 2.60 -15.59
N LEU A 137 20.68 2.41 -15.04
CA LEU A 137 20.42 2.49 -13.61
C LEU A 137 20.61 1.13 -12.93
N GLU A 138 21.65 1.02 -12.10
CA GLU A 138 21.94 -0.17 -11.31
C GLU A 138 21.47 -0.04 -9.86
N GLY A 139 21.16 -1.18 -9.25
CA GLY A 139 20.76 -1.27 -7.84
C GLY A 139 19.25 -1.25 -7.61
N ASP A 140 18.87 -1.64 -6.40
CA ASP A 140 17.46 -1.73 -6.00
C ASP A 140 16.91 -0.38 -5.54
N LEU A 141 15.71 -0.05 -6.01
CA LEU A 141 14.97 1.12 -5.57
C LEU A 141 14.08 0.73 -4.39
N ARG A 142 14.32 1.32 -3.22
CA ARG A 142 13.55 1.06 -1.99
C ARG A 142 12.91 2.34 -1.46
N TYR A 143 11.86 2.18 -0.66
CA TYR A 143 11.16 3.30 -0.05
C TYR A 143 10.69 2.95 1.37
N VAL A 144 10.97 3.81 2.35
CA VAL A 144 10.71 3.52 3.77
C VAL A 144 9.25 3.20 4.11
N LYS A 145 8.28 3.63 3.31
CA LYS A 145 6.86 3.31 3.52
C LYS A 145 6.48 1.86 3.22
N THR A 146 7.31 1.13 2.47
CA THR A 146 7.01 -0.24 2.06
C THR A 146 8.24 -1.13 2.23
N ASN A 147 8.03 -2.39 2.57
CA ASN A 147 9.10 -3.39 2.62
C ASN A 147 9.39 -3.98 1.23
N LYS A 148 8.58 -3.65 0.21
CA LYS A 148 8.70 -4.14 -1.16
C LYS A 148 9.65 -3.25 -1.98
N ILE A 149 10.33 -3.87 -2.95
CA ILE A 149 11.15 -3.17 -3.94
C ILE A 149 10.22 -2.56 -5.01
N ALA A 150 10.69 -1.53 -5.71
CA ALA A 150 9.95 -0.93 -6.82
C ALA A 150 9.62 -1.96 -7.91
N THR A 151 8.38 -1.95 -8.39
CA THR A 151 7.90 -2.79 -9.50
C THR A 151 8.27 -2.22 -10.86
N SER A 152 8.30 -0.89 -10.97
CA SER A 152 8.72 -0.18 -12.17
C SER A 152 9.39 1.15 -11.81
N CYS A 153 10.18 1.67 -12.74
CA CYS A 153 10.69 3.03 -12.65
C CYS A 153 10.35 3.82 -13.91
N GLU A 154 10.09 5.11 -13.71
CA GLU A 154 10.00 6.14 -14.73
C GLU A 154 11.27 6.99 -14.64
N ILE A 155 11.91 7.23 -15.78
CA ILE A 155 13.17 7.96 -15.89
C ILE A 155 12.93 9.16 -16.79
N THR A 156 13.16 10.37 -16.30
CA THR A 156 13.02 11.60 -17.08
C THR A 156 14.37 12.29 -17.22
N VAL A 157 14.79 12.53 -18.46
CA VAL A 157 16.01 13.27 -18.80
C VAL A 157 15.70 14.77 -18.81
N ILE A 158 16.46 15.54 -18.03
CA ILE A 158 16.32 16.98 -17.88
C ILE A 158 17.60 17.65 -18.38
N GLU A 159 17.53 18.30 -19.54
CA GLU A 159 18.61 19.13 -20.10
C GLU A 159 18.67 20.48 -19.36
N LEU A 160 19.87 20.94 -18.98
CA LEU A 160 20.04 22.20 -18.24
C LEU A 160 19.97 23.46 -19.12
N GLU A 161 20.36 23.35 -20.38
CA GLU A 161 20.47 24.47 -21.33
C GLU A 161 19.48 24.34 -22.51
N GLY A 162 18.49 23.44 -22.39
CA GLY A 162 17.51 23.17 -23.46
C GLY A 162 16.12 23.74 -23.17
N GLU A 163 15.40 24.14 -24.21
CA GLU A 163 13.99 24.52 -24.09
C GLU A 163 13.12 23.29 -23.78
N GLY A 164 12.05 23.51 -23.01
CA GLY A 164 11.03 22.51 -22.74
C GLY A 164 10.35 22.10 -24.05
N GLY A 165 10.59 20.88 -24.52
CA GLY A 165 9.94 20.34 -25.69
C GLY A 165 8.53 19.86 -25.38
N SER A 166 7.70 19.76 -26.41
CA SER A 166 6.43 19.04 -26.30
C SER A 166 6.72 17.57 -25.94
N TYR A 167 5.84 16.94 -25.14
CA TYR A 167 5.61 15.48 -25.29
C TYR A 167 5.16 15.24 -26.75
N TRP A 168 4.73 14.11 -27.29
CA TRP A 168 4.24 14.03 -28.71
C TRP A 168 5.22 14.33 -29.87
N THR A 169 6.10 15.33 -29.82
CA THR A 169 6.94 15.79 -30.93
C THR A 169 8.31 16.25 -30.44
N GLY A 170 9.37 15.62 -30.96
CA GLY A 170 10.76 15.95 -30.67
C GLY A 170 11.52 14.82 -29.97
N PRO A 171 12.73 15.10 -29.42
CA PRO A 171 13.55 14.11 -28.74
C PRO A 171 12.83 13.47 -27.56
N VAL A 172 13.01 12.17 -27.38
CA VAL A 172 12.42 11.44 -26.25
C VAL A 172 13.19 11.75 -24.97
N ARG A 173 12.45 12.18 -23.95
CA ARG A 173 12.98 12.51 -22.61
C ARG A 173 12.47 11.58 -21.52
N ASP A 174 11.44 10.79 -21.82
CA ASP A 174 10.76 9.86 -20.93
C ASP A 174 11.13 8.41 -21.26
N TYR A 175 11.76 7.74 -20.31
CA TYR A 175 12.19 6.34 -20.33
C TYR A 175 11.64 5.62 -19.10
N GLY A 176 11.89 4.32 -18.98
CA GLY A 176 11.35 3.51 -17.88
C GLY A 176 10.52 2.32 -18.35
N ASN A 177 10.19 1.39 -17.46
CA ASN A 177 9.43 0.17 -17.78
C ASN A 177 8.06 0.46 -18.42
N ASP A 178 7.45 1.58 -18.05
CA ASP A 178 6.12 1.98 -18.52
C ASP A 178 6.14 2.88 -19.76
N SER A 179 7.34 3.26 -20.23
CA SER A 179 7.53 4.10 -21.42
C SER A 179 7.21 3.35 -22.72
N ASP A 180 6.83 4.10 -23.76
CA ASP A 180 6.59 3.54 -25.09
C ASP A 180 7.88 2.92 -25.68
N VAL A 181 9.04 3.47 -25.34
CA VAL A 181 10.35 3.02 -25.81
C VAL A 181 10.68 1.63 -25.24
N ALA A 182 10.47 1.40 -23.93
CA ALA A 182 10.72 0.10 -23.33
C ALA A 182 9.70 -0.96 -23.79
N ARG A 183 8.41 -0.59 -23.86
CA ARG A 183 7.32 -1.53 -24.18
C ARG A 183 7.26 -1.96 -25.64
N PHE A 184 7.62 -1.06 -26.57
CA PHE A 184 7.41 -1.28 -28.01
C PHE A 184 8.68 -1.21 -28.85
N LEU A 185 9.76 -0.59 -28.36
CA LEU A 185 11.00 -0.42 -29.11
C LEU A 185 12.14 -1.31 -28.59
N GLY A 186 11.90 -2.12 -27.56
CA GLY A 186 12.84 -3.12 -27.05
C GLY A 186 13.96 -2.56 -26.16
N PHE A 187 13.81 -1.33 -25.66
CA PHE A 187 14.77 -0.74 -24.74
C PHE A 187 14.62 -1.36 -23.35
N ASP A 188 15.71 -1.48 -22.60
CA ASP A 188 15.66 -1.88 -21.20
C ASP A 188 14.96 -0.80 -20.37
N GLY A 189 14.05 -1.20 -19.47
CA GLY A 189 13.31 -0.28 -18.60
C GLY A 189 14.18 0.51 -17.60
N ARG A 190 15.46 0.17 -17.45
CA ARG A 190 16.44 0.88 -16.62
C ARG A 190 17.45 1.72 -17.43
N LEU A 191 17.34 1.70 -18.76
CA LEU A 191 18.19 2.46 -19.67
C LEU A 191 17.50 3.77 -20.05
N ALA A 192 18.26 4.87 -20.03
CA ALA A 192 17.84 6.14 -20.59
C ALA A 192 18.89 6.69 -21.56
N VAL A 193 18.43 7.20 -22.71
CA VAL A 193 19.31 7.83 -23.70
C VAL A 193 19.32 9.33 -23.47
N VAL A 194 20.52 9.90 -23.41
CA VAL A 194 20.77 11.32 -23.16
C VAL A 194 21.52 11.94 -24.34
N PRO A 195 21.33 13.23 -24.65
CA PRO A 195 22.08 13.88 -25.72
C PRO A 195 23.59 13.94 -25.39
N ALA A 196 24.43 13.50 -26.32
CA ALA A 196 25.88 13.52 -26.19
C ALA A 196 26.40 14.96 -26.12
N GLY A 197 27.39 15.21 -25.25
CA GLY A 197 27.99 16.52 -25.04
C GLY A 197 27.13 17.54 -24.27
N ALA A 198 25.83 17.27 -24.06
CA ALA A 198 24.93 18.13 -23.30
C ALA A 198 25.03 17.88 -21.79
N LYS A 199 24.74 18.92 -20.98
CA LYS A 199 24.65 18.78 -19.52
C LYS A 199 23.24 18.35 -19.12
N VAL A 200 23.11 17.18 -18.52
CA VAL A 200 21.81 16.60 -18.15
C VAL A 200 21.72 16.19 -16.68
N LYS A 201 20.51 16.20 -16.15
CA LYS A 201 20.12 15.58 -14.87
C LYS A 201 19.08 14.50 -15.14
N ILE A 202 19.06 13.47 -14.33
CA ILE A 202 18.07 12.39 -14.46
C ILE A 202 17.13 12.43 -13.26
N ARG A 203 15.83 12.55 -13.50
CA ARG A 203 14.81 12.35 -12.47
C ARG A 203 14.34 10.91 -12.54
N VAL A 204 14.44 10.19 -11.42
CA VAL A 204 13.93 8.83 -11.30
C VAL A 204 12.71 8.85 -10.40
N LYS A 205 11.62 8.25 -10.87
CA LYS A 205 10.40 8.02 -10.08
C LYS A 205 10.15 6.51 -10.02
N ALA A 206 10.32 5.96 -8.83
CA ALA A 206 10.09 4.56 -8.54
C ALA A 206 8.63 4.34 -8.15
N HIS A 207 7.99 3.33 -8.72
CA HIS A 207 6.65 2.89 -8.40
C HIS A 207 6.72 1.60 -7.58
N PHE A 208 5.98 1.59 -6.48
CA PHE A 208 5.92 0.47 -5.56
C PHE A 208 4.50 -0.12 -5.55
N PRO A 209 4.35 -1.37 -5.08
CA PRO A 209 3.03 -1.94 -4.81
C PRO A 209 2.24 -1.05 -3.85
N ASP A 210 0.92 -1.20 -3.86
CA ASP A 210 0.00 -0.45 -2.98
C ASP A 210 -0.09 1.07 -3.31
N GLY A 211 0.36 1.46 -4.50
CA GLY A 211 0.19 2.81 -5.05
C GLY A 211 1.22 3.84 -4.61
N TYR A 212 2.24 3.44 -3.84
CA TYR A 212 3.30 4.35 -3.43
C TYR A 212 4.23 4.72 -4.59
N SER A 213 4.71 5.95 -4.58
CA SER A 213 5.79 6.39 -5.48
C SER A 213 6.80 7.24 -4.73
N HIS A 214 8.06 7.14 -5.16
CA HIS A 214 9.15 7.91 -4.61
C HIS A 214 10.02 8.47 -5.74
N SER A 215 10.31 9.76 -5.69
CA SER A 215 11.06 10.44 -6.74
C SER A 215 12.29 11.16 -6.20
N PHE A 216 13.39 11.04 -6.92
CA PHE A 216 14.65 11.71 -6.60
C PHE A 216 15.39 12.07 -7.91
N THR A 217 16.40 12.93 -7.79
CA THR A 217 17.20 13.38 -8.95
C THR A 217 18.62 12.86 -8.80
N LEU A 218 19.13 12.27 -9.86
CA LEU A 218 20.51 11.85 -10.00
C LEU A 218 21.32 12.95 -10.70
N THR A 219 22.49 13.23 -10.15
CA THR A 219 23.48 14.15 -10.70
C THR A 219 24.86 13.51 -10.60
N GLY A 220 25.72 13.72 -11.60
CA GLY A 220 27.14 13.35 -11.50
C GLY A 220 27.87 14.16 -10.42
N GLU A 221 29.13 13.85 -10.16
CA GLU A 221 29.98 14.52 -9.15
C GLU A 221 30.04 16.04 -9.32
N THR A 222 29.97 16.52 -10.57
CA THR A 222 29.96 17.93 -10.95
C THR A 222 28.56 18.57 -10.94
N GLY A 223 27.54 17.85 -10.48
CA GLY A 223 26.14 18.29 -10.44
C GLY A 223 25.34 18.03 -11.72
N TYR A 224 25.95 17.41 -12.74
CA TYR A 224 25.31 17.00 -14.00
C TYR A 224 26.07 15.83 -14.63
N PHE A 225 25.44 15.14 -15.58
CA PHE A 225 26.10 14.18 -16.45
C PHE A 225 26.43 14.84 -17.80
N LYS A 226 27.58 14.49 -18.35
CA LYS A 226 28.03 14.87 -19.70
C LYS A 226 28.78 13.68 -20.28
N LEU A 227 28.25 13.08 -21.34
CA LEU A 227 28.76 11.86 -21.95
C LEU A 227 29.13 12.08 -23.42
N SER A 228 30.04 11.25 -23.92
CA SER A 228 30.41 11.20 -25.33
C SER A 228 29.42 10.33 -26.12
N GLN A 229 29.37 10.50 -27.44
CA GLN A 229 28.47 9.70 -28.30
C GLN A 229 28.76 8.19 -28.15
N GLY A 230 27.71 7.38 -28.04
CA GLY A 230 27.81 5.91 -27.91
C GLY A 230 28.33 5.42 -26.55
N GLU A 231 28.62 6.33 -25.61
CA GLU A 231 29.12 5.99 -24.28
C GLU A 231 28.00 5.40 -23.42
N LEU A 232 28.31 4.35 -22.64
CA LEU A 232 27.41 3.74 -21.66
C LEU A 232 27.94 3.98 -20.23
N LEU A 233 27.23 4.81 -19.46
CA LEU A 233 27.52 5.04 -18.04
C LEU A 233 26.57 4.23 -17.16
N ARG A 234 27.12 3.39 -16.27
CA ARG A 234 26.37 2.67 -15.24
C ARG A 234 26.36 3.49 -13.95
N VAL A 235 25.17 3.80 -13.43
CA VAL A 235 24.98 4.61 -12.23
C VAL A 235 24.25 3.80 -11.17
N ASP A 236 24.89 3.60 -10.03
CA ASP A 236 24.25 3.00 -8.86
C ASP A 236 23.30 4.01 -8.19
N VAL A 237 22.01 3.69 -8.19
CA VAL A 237 20.97 4.59 -7.67
C VAL A 237 20.78 4.49 -6.16
N ARG A 238 21.38 3.47 -5.50
CA ARG A 238 21.10 3.14 -4.10
C ARG A 238 21.48 4.26 -3.14
N GLU A 239 22.60 4.93 -3.38
CA GLU A 239 23.09 6.02 -2.53
C GLU A 239 22.11 7.21 -2.52
N GLN A 240 21.75 7.73 -3.70
CA GLN A 240 20.83 8.87 -3.82
C GLN A 240 19.41 8.51 -3.39
N ASN A 241 18.96 7.28 -3.70
CA ASN A 241 17.67 6.78 -3.21
C ASN A 241 17.63 6.75 -1.68
N LEU A 242 18.70 6.28 -1.03
CA LEU A 242 18.79 6.18 0.42
C LEU A 242 18.92 7.55 1.10
N LEU A 243 19.71 8.47 0.53
CA LEU A 243 19.78 9.86 1.00
C LEU A 243 18.40 10.52 0.98
N LYS A 244 17.62 10.33 -0.09
CA LYS A 244 16.26 10.89 -0.16
C LYS A 244 15.31 10.28 0.86
N ASN A 245 15.46 8.98 1.16
CA ASN A 245 14.74 8.33 2.25
C ASN A 245 15.15 8.91 3.62
N ILE A 246 16.45 9.16 3.85
CA ILE A 246 16.94 9.77 5.10
C ILE A 246 16.40 11.18 5.28
N GLU A 247 16.41 12.00 4.23
CA GLU A 247 15.80 13.34 4.23
C GLU A 247 14.31 13.28 4.57
N TYR A 248 13.58 12.33 3.98
CA TYR A 248 12.17 12.13 4.25
C TYR A 248 11.89 11.81 5.73
N VAL A 249 12.65 10.89 6.33
CA VAL A 249 12.50 10.56 7.76
C VAL A 249 12.98 11.69 8.66
N SER A 250 14.02 12.43 8.27
CA SER A 250 14.51 13.59 9.03
C SER A 250 13.45 14.68 9.16
N ASN A 251 12.64 14.89 8.11
CA ASN A 251 11.52 15.83 8.18
C ASN A 251 10.43 15.37 9.17
N ILE A 252 10.15 14.06 9.22
CA ILE A 252 9.22 13.47 10.20
C ILE A 252 9.79 13.62 11.62
N LEU A 253 11.08 13.36 11.81
CA LEU A 253 11.75 13.54 13.10
C LEU A 253 11.70 14.99 13.58
N ASN A 254 11.99 15.95 12.70
CA ASN A 254 11.91 17.37 13.04
C ASN A 254 10.50 17.76 13.48
N SER A 255 9.47 17.33 12.72
CA SER A 255 8.07 17.51 13.10
C SER A 255 7.75 16.85 14.46
N GLY A 256 8.19 15.60 14.65
CA GLY A 256 8.02 14.83 15.88
C GLY A 256 8.66 15.50 17.10
N PHE A 257 9.90 15.98 17.00
CA PHE A 257 10.57 16.70 18.10
C PHE A 257 9.89 18.03 18.42
N THR A 258 9.43 18.79 17.41
CA THR A 258 8.68 20.02 17.67
C THR A 258 7.37 19.75 18.42
N LEU A 259 6.61 18.73 18.00
CA LEU A 259 5.38 18.33 18.69
C LEU A 259 5.65 17.78 20.09
N LEU A 260 6.76 17.05 20.27
CA LEU A 260 7.17 16.52 21.57
C LEU A 260 7.45 17.65 22.55
N ASP A 261 8.23 18.65 22.12
CA ASP A 261 8.56 19.81 22.96
C ASP A 261 7.32 20.62 23.32
N ASP A 262 6.40 20.82 22.37
CA ASP A 262 5.10 21.46 22.62
C ASP A 262 4.28 20.69 23.67
N CYS A 263 4.15 19.37 23.50
CA CYS A 263 3.41 18.51 24.43
C CYS A 263 4.05 18.53 25.83
N ARG A 264 5.38 18.44 25.92
CA ARG A 264 6.11 18.47 27.21
C ARG A 264 6.02 19.82 27.89
N PHE A 265 6.19 20.91 27.16
CA PHE A 265 6.07 22.28 27.68
C PHE A 265 4.69 22.52 28.31
N VAL A 266 3.66 21.95 27.69
CA VAL A 266 2.28 22.08 28.13
C VAL A 266 1.95 21.13 29.31
N GLY A 267 2.73 20.07 29.51
CA GLY A 267 2.66 19.18 30.68
C GLY A 267 2.12 17.78 30.39
N PHE A 268 2.09 17.35 29.13
CA PHE A 268 1.80 15.94 28.80
C PHE A 268 2.97 15.03 29.19
N LEU A 269 2.64 13.83 29.67
CA LEU A 269 3.62 12.78 29.96
C LEU A 269 3.87 11.95 28.69
N VAL A 270 4.93 12.29 27.96
CA VAL A 270 5.27 11.71 26.64
C VAL A 270 6.70 11.15 26.60
N GLU A 271 7.13 10.49 27.69
CA GLU A 271 8.49 9.95 27.80
C GLU A 271 8.74 8.75 26.87
N ALA A 272 7.71 7.97 26.54
CA ALA A 272 7.82 6.89 25.57
C ALA A 272 8.08 7.43 24.16
N GLU A 273 7.31 8.43 23.73
CA GLU A 273 7.45 9.08 22.42
C GLU A 273 8.79 9.81 22.32
N LYS A 274 9.27 10.41 23.41
CA LYS A 274 10.62 10.99 23.48
C LYS A 274 11.68 9.93 23.24
N LYS A 275 11.59 8.78 23.91
CA LYS A 275 12.53 7.68 23.73
C LYS A 275 12.50 7.14 22.29
N ASP A 276 11.32 6.99 21.70
CA ASP A 276 11.16 6.53 20.33
C ASP A 276 11.76 7.51 19.31
N LEU A 277 11.54 8.82 19.48
CA LEU A 277 12.14 9.85 18.62
C LEU A 277 13.67 9.90 18.77
N LEU A 278 14.20 9.75 19.99
CA LEU A 278 15.65 9.69 20.21
C LEU A 278 16.27 8.44 19.57
N ASN A 279 15.64 7.27 19.74
CA ASN A 279 16.08 6.02 19.10
C ASN A 279 16.02 6.13 17.58
N ALA A 280 14.98 6.75 17.04
CA ALA A 280 14.83 6.98 15.61
C ALA A 280 15.88 7.96 15.07
N HIS A 281 16.20 9.02 15.83
CA HIS A 281 17.27 9.94 15.49
C HIS A 281 18.64 9.25 15.49
N GLU A 282 18.91 8.40 16.49
CA GLU A 282 20.13 7.60 16.51
C GLU A 282 20.19 6.61 15.34
N ALA A 283 19.09 5.92 15.02
CA ALA A 283 19.02 5.04 13.86
C ALA A 283 19.22 5.78 12.52
N CYS A 284 18.74 7.02 12.38
CA CYS A 284 19.06 7.88 11.24
C CYS A 284 20.56 8.20 11.16
N ARG A 285 21.20 8.50 12.29
CA ARG A 285 22.65 8.74 12.35
C ARG A 285 23.45 7.49 11.98
N GLU A 286 23.06 6.32 12.49
CA GLU A 286 23.66 5.04 12.13
C GLU A 286 23.49 4.73 10.64
N ALA A 287 22.32 5.02 10.06
CA ALA A 287 22.09 4.88 8.62
C ALA A 287 23.09 5.71 7.80
N LEU A 288 23.34 6.97 8.16
CA LEU A 288 24.36 7.80 7.50
C LEU A 288 25.77 7.21 7.60
N ILE A 289 26.13 6.61 8.75
CA ILE A 289 27.42 5.92 8.91
C ILE A 289 27.51 4.68 8.01
N PHE A 290 26.47 3.86 7.95
CA PHE A 290 26.43 2.69 7.06
C PHE A 290 26.44 3.08 5.59
N LEU A 291 25.77 4.17 5.22
CA LEU A 291 25.82 4.75 3.89
C LEU A 291 27.25 5.15 3.50
N GLY A 292 27.98 5.84 4.40
CA GLY A 292 29.38 6.19 4.16
C GLY A 292 30.31 4.98 4.00
N LYS A 293 29.94 3.83 4.58
CA LYS A 293 30.63 2.53 4.41
C LYS A 293 30.13 1.72 3.20
N LYS A 294 29.21 2.25 2.39
CA LYS A 294 28.55 1.57 1.25
C LYS A 294 27.75 0.31 1.65
N LEU A 295 27.31 0.21 2.90
CA LEU A 295 26.48 -0.89 3.41
C LEU A 295 24.99 -0.54 3.27
N PHE A 296 24.50 -0.56 2.02
CA PHE A 296 23.17 -0.05 1.67
C PHE A 296 22.01 -0.78 2.36
N ASP A 297 22.07 -2.11 2.48
CA ASP A 297 21.00 -2.89 3.12
C ASP A 297 20.87 -2.57 4.61
N GLN A 298 21.99 -2.47 5.32
CA GLN A 298 22.02 -2.14 6.74
C GLN A 298 21.55 -0.71 6.97
N SER A 299 21.99 0.23 6.12
CA SER A 299 21.51 1.61 6.17
C SER A 299 20.01 1.71 5.89
N PHE A 300 19.48 0.95 4.92
CA PHE A 300 18.05 0.94 4.62
C PHE A 300 17.23 0.36 5.79
N ALA A 301 17.71 -0.71 6.41
CA ALA A 301 17.07 -1.30 7.59
C ALA A 301 17.00 -0.29 8.75
N LYS A 302 18.10 0.41 9.02
CA LYS A 302 18.16 1.45 10.05
C LYS A 302 17.22 2.62 9.76
N ILE A 303 17.20 3.14 8.53
CA ILE A 303 16.31 4.26 8.20
C ILE A 303 14.82 3.84 8.19
N ARG A 304 14.50 2.60 7.80
CA ARG A 304 13.14 2.07 7.90
C ARG A 304 12.71 1.94 9.36
N SER A 305 13.59 1.43 10.24
CA SER A 305 13.30 1.37 11.68
C SER A 305 13.06 2.76 12.27
N ALA A 306 13.87 3.75 11.86
CA ALA A 306 13.69 5.15 12.25
C ALA A 306 12.36 5.71 11.73
N TYR A 307 11.99 5.42 10.48
CA TYR A 307 10.71 5.83 9.90
C TYR A 307 9.52 5.31 10.73
N ILE A 308 9.51 4.02 11.08
CA ILE A 308 8.42 3.40 11.84
C ILE A 308 8.27 4.04 13.21
N LEU A 309 9.38 4.17 13.95
CA LEU A 309 9.41 4.79 15.28
C LEU A 309 8.99 6.26 15.22
N ALA A 310 9.57 7.05 14.30
CA ALA A 310 9.28 8.47 14.17
C ALA A 310 7.83 8.72 13.76
N THR A 311 7.30 7.96 12.79
CA THR A 311 5.92 8.12 12.31
C THR A 311 4.91 7.71 13.39
N ARG A 312 5.21 6.64 14.14
CA ARG A 312 4.37 6.20 15.27
C ARG A 312 4.34 7.26 16.37
N ALA A 313 5.51 7.72 16.81
CA ALA A 313 5.61 8.76 17.84
C ALA A 313 4.91 10.05 17.40
N GLU A 314 5.16 10.52 16.18
CA GLU A 314 4.50 11.70 15.63
C GLU A 314 2.98 11.54 15.57
N ALA A 315 2.48 10.37 15.13
CA ALA A 315 1.05 10.10 15.06
C ALA A 315 0.40 10.10 16.45
N ILE A 316 1.06 9.56 17.47
CA ILE A 316 0.56 9.59 18.85
C ILE A 316 0.53 11.02 19.38
N LEU A 317 1.61 11.79 19.21
CA LEU A 317 1.67 13.19 19.61
C LEU A 317 0.57 14.02 18.93
N ARG A 318 0.36 13.84 17.62
CA ARG A 318 -0.74 14.49 16.89
C ARG A 318 -2.11 14.08 17.45
N ARG A 319 -2.32 12.79 17.76
CA ARG A 319 -3.58 12.33 18.38
C ARG A 319 -3.81 12.93 19.77
N LEU A 320 -2.76 13.18 20.56
CA LEU A 320 -2.90 13.88 21.84
C LEU A 320 -3.35 15.33 21.66
N VAL A 321 -2.81 16.02 20.65
CA VAL A 321 -3.24 17.37 20.27
C VAL A 321 -4.71 17.37 19.79
N ASP A 322 -5.07 16.44 18.90
CA ASP A 322 -6.42 16.34 18.34
C ASP A 322 -7.46 15.96 19.40
N SER A 323 -7.15 14.99 20.27
CA SER A 323 -8.02 14.60 21.38
C SER A 323 -8.21 15.72 22.41
N SER A 324 -7.19 16.58 22.58
CA SER A 324 -7.32 17.79 23.39
C SER A 324 -8.35 18.76 22.84
N LEU A 325 -8.33 19.00 21.52
CA LEU A 325 -9.34 19.83 20.84
C LEU A 325 -10.74 19.23 20.95
N GLN A 326 -10.88 17.91 20.74
CA GLN A 326 -12.17 17.23 20.79
C GLN A 326 -12.77 17.20 22.21
N SER A 327 -11.93 17.15 23.24
CA SER A 327 -12.37 17.08 24.64
C SER A 327 -12.79 18.44 25.22
N LEU A 328 -12.37 19.56 24.60
CA LEU A 328 -12.69 20.91 25.09
C LEU A 328 -14.19 21.20 25.12
N LEU A 329 -14.86 21.08 23.98
CA LEU A 329 -16.25 21.56 23.82
C LEU A 329 -17.24 20.79 24.71
N PRO A 330 -17.18 19.44 24.81
CA PRO A 330 -18.00 18.69 25.75
C PRO A 330 -17.73 19.08 27.21
N SER A 331 -16.46 19.29 27.58
CA SER A 331 -16.08 19.69 28.95
C SER A 331 -16.61 21.09 29.29
N LEU A 332 -16.48 22.06 28.39
CA LEU A 332 -17.01 23.42 28.57
C LEU A 332 -18.55 23.42 28.68
N LEU A 333 -19.25 22.62 27.87
CA LEU A 333 -20.71 22.45 27.97
C LEU A 333 -21.11 21.81 29.31
N LEU A 334 -20.36 20.82 29.78
CA LEU A 334 -20.59 20.24 31.09
C LEU A 334 -20.39 21.27 32.21
N PHE A 335 -19.37 22.12 32.12
CA PHE A 335 -19.15 23.17 33.13
C PHE A 335 -20.28 24.18 33.19
N VAL A 336 -20.93 24.51 32.06
CA VAL A 336 -22.17 25.31 32.05
C VAL A 336 -23.28 24.61 32.85
N PHE A 337 -23.45 23.30 32.68
CA PHE A 337 -24.44 22.55 33.44
C PHE A 337 -24.11 22.49 34.94
N LEU A 338 -22.83 22.24 35.25
CA LEU A 338 -22.32 22.11 36.61
C LEU A 338 -22.38 23.43 37.37
N SER A 339 -22.03 24.55 36.72
CA SER A 339 -22.13 25.90 37.29
C SER A 339 -23.60 26.25 37.57
N LEU A 340 -24.50 25.94 36.64
CA LEU A 340 -25.92 26.23 36.79
C LEU A 340 -26.55 25.44 37.93
N ALA A 341 -26.27 24.13 37.99
CA ALA A 341 -26.75 23.26 39.05
C ALA A 341 -26.21 23.69 40.43
N SER A 342 -24.92 24.04 40.50
CA SER A 342 -24.27 24.48 41.74
C SER A 342 -24.77 25.84 42.21
N ALA A 343 -24.90 26.82 41.30
CA ALA A 343 -25.43 28.14 41.61
C ALA A 343 -26.89 28.08 42.08
N TYR A 344 -27.69 27.17 41.52
CA TYR A 344 -29.08 26.98 41.94
C TYR A 344 -29.22 26.37 43.35
N LEU A 345 -28.28 25.50 43.75
CA LEU A 345 -28.23 24.90 45.08
C LEU A 345 -27.75 25.88 46.16
N LEU A 346 -26.72 26.67 45.83
CA LEU A 346 -26.09 27.64 46.73
C LEU A 346 -26.91 28.92 46.91
N SER A 347 -27.74 29.29 45.92
CA SER A 347 -28.54 30.50 46.04
C SER A 347 -29.77 30.33 46.95
N GLU A 348 -29.75 31.06 48.06
CA GLU A 348 -30.93 31.50 48.80
C GLU A 348 -31.25 32.93 48.39
N ARG A 349 -32.30 33.13 47.58
CA ARG A 349 -32.91 34.43 47.14
C ARG A 349 -32.01 35.67 47.36
N LEU A 350 -30.80 35.68 46.81
CA LEU A 350 -29.90 36.84 46.91
C LEU A 350 -30.21 37.75 45.73
N TYR A 351 -30.84 38.89 45.99
CA TYR A 351 -30.99 39.96 45.00
C TYR A 351 -29.94 41.01 45.33
N LEU A 352 -29.02 41.26 44.39
CA LEU A 352 -28.05 42.34 44.54
C LEU A 352 -28.65 43.59 43.90
N GLU A 353 -28.97 44.58 44.73
CA GLU A 353 -29.37 45.92 44.29
C GLU A 353 -28.10 46.71 43.97
N MET A 354 -27.83 46.90 42.67
CA MET A 354 -26.71 47.73 42.20
C MET A 354 -27.29 49.05 41.70
N SER A 355 -27.02 50.14 42.41
CA SER A 355 -27.50 51.48 42.05
C SER A 355 -26.51 52.16 41.10
N ALA A 356 -26.88 52.29 39.83
CA ALA A 356 -26.14 53.08 38.84
C ALA A 356 -27.07 54.21 38.35
N GLY A 357 -27.05 55.36 39.04
CA GLY A 357 -27.95 56.49 38.79
C GLY A 357 -29.43 56.22 39.13
N ASP A 358 -30.34 56.96 38.51
CA ASP A 358 -31.81 56.95 38.77
C ASP A 358 -32.56 55.68 38.34
N ARG A 359 -31.87 54.61 37.90
CA ARG A 359 -32.50 53.32 37.57
C ARG A 359 -31.94 52.20 38.44
N LYS A 360 -32.80 51.65 39.32
CA LYS A 360 -32.50 50.46 40.12
C LYS A 360 -32.53 49.21 39.23
N LEU A 361 -31.37 48.62 38.94
CA LEU A 361 -31.28 47.34 38.23
C LEU A 361 -31.18 46.20 39.26
N MET A 362 -32.26 45.42 39.44
CA MET A 362 -32.24 44.22 40.29
C MET A 362 -31.72 43.03 39.47
N VAL A 363 -30.46 42.64 39.68
CA VAL A 363 -29.89 41.44 39.06
C VAL A 363 -30.07 40.26 40.03
N PRO A 364 -30.65 39.12 39.60
CA PRO A 364 -30.73 37.93 40.43
C PRO A 364 -29.31 37.42 40.71
N GLY A 365 -28.92 37.31 41.99
CA GLY A 365 -27.58 36.90 42.42
C GLY A 365 -27.16 35.51 41.91
N ASN A 366 -28.12 34.66 41.52
CA ASN A 366 -27.86 33.37 40.87
C ASN A 366 -27.06 33.51 39.58
N LEU A 367 -27.29 34.58 38.79
CA LEU A 367 -26.60 34.78 37.53
C LEU A 367 -25.12 35.15 37.75
N ILE A 368 -24.86 35.93 38.80
CA ILE A 368 -23.51 36.33 39.20
C ILE A 368 -22.77 35.09 39.72
N LEU A 369 -23.38 34.34 40.66
CA LEU A 369 -22.80 33.13 41.23
C LEU A 369 -22.51 32.06 40.19
N ASP A 370 -23.42 31.83 39.24
CA ASP A 370 -23.22 30.92 38.11
C ASP A 370 -22.03 31.35 37.24
N THR A 371 -21.92 32.64 36.95
CA THR A 371 -20.80 33.18 36.16
C THR A 371 -19.46 33.00 36.90
N THR A 372 -19.43 33.27 38.21
CA THR A 372 -18.24 33.06 39.03
C THR A 372 -17.84 31.59 39.08
N LEU A 373 -18.79 30.67 39.27
CA LEU A 373 -18.53 29.23 39.30
C LEU A 373 -18.08 28.68 37.94
N TYR A 374 -18.68 29.16 36.84
CA TYR A 374 -18.25 28.80 35.50
C TYR A 374 -16.80 29.23 35.24
N ILE A 375 -16.46 30.49 35.55
CA ILE A 375 -15.09 31.00 35.43
C ILE A 375 -14.13 30.16 36.29
N LEU A 376 -14.53 29.82 37.52
CA LEU A 376 -13.72 28.97 38.41
C LEU A 376 -13.47 27.57 37.80
N PHE A 377 -14.49 26.91 37.26
CA PHE A 377 -14.33 25.60 36.61
C PHE A 377 -13.46 25.67 35.36
N VAL A 378 -13.61 26.72 34.54
CA VAL A 378 -12.74 26.95 33.37
C VAL A 378 -11.29 27.18 33.78
N ILE A 379 -11.04 27.96 34.83
CA ILE A 379 -9.70 28.19 35.38
C ILE A 379 -9.12 26.86 35.89
N LEU A 380 -9.88 26.11 36.70
CA LEU A 380 -9.44 24.81 37.21
C LEU A 380 -9.10 23.86 36.06
N PHE A 381 -9.96 23.80 35.04
CA PHE A 381 -9.74 22.98 33.85
C PHE A 381 -8.50 23.40 33.06
N TYR A 382 -8.23 24.69 32.91
CA TYR A 382 -7.01 25.19 32.26
C TYR A 382 -5.71 24.80 33.00
N TYR A 383 -5.78 24.60 34.33
CA TYR A 383 -4.64 24.13 35.13
C TYR A 383 -4.51 22.60 35.17
N VAL A 384 -5.63 21.88 35.24
CA VAL A 384 -5.66 20.42 35.37
C VAL A 384 -5.47 19.72 34.03
N PHE A 385 -6.05 20.26 32.95
CA PHE A 385 -5.96 19.67 31.61
C PHE A 385 -4.89 20.37 30.78
N PRO A 386 -3.69 19.76 30.60
CA PRO A 386 -2.61 20.37 29.85
C PRO A 386 -3.06 20.73 28.42
N GLY A 387 -3.90 19.89 27.79
CA GLY A 387 -4.41 20.09 26.43
C GLY A 387 -5.04 21.46 26.14
N CYS A 388 -5.52 22.20 27.14
CA CYS A 388 -6.02 23.57 26.96
C CYS A 388 -4.95 24.54 26.44
N ARG A 389 -3.67 24.31 26.78
CA ARG A 389 -2.58 25.24 26.45
C ARG A 389 -1.94 24.98 25.08
N LEU A 390 -2.21 23.82 24.47
CA LEU A 390 -1.82 23.50 23.09
C LEU A 390 -2.66 24.28 22.06
N ILE A 391 -3.81 24.79 22.49
CA ILE A 391 -4.81 25.36 21.59
C ILE A 391 -4.56 26.86 21.44
N PRO A 392 -4.65 27.43 20.23
CA PRO A 392 -4.46 28.85 20.02
C PRO A 392 -5.36 29.65 20.97
N LYS A 393 -4.77 30.60 21.71
CA LYS A 393 -5.45 31.38 22.76
C LYS A 393 -6.77 32.00 22.27
N ASN A 394 -6.79 32.50 21.03
CA ASN A 394 -7.96 33.10 20.41
C ASN A 394 -9.11 32.09 20.25
N MET A 395 -8.78 30.85 19.86
CA MET A 395 -9.76 29.78 19.66
C MET A 395 -10.32 29.29 21.01
N PHE A 396 -9.46 29.17 22.03
CA PHE A 396 -9.89 28.82 23.38
C PHE A 396 -10.84 29.88 23.97
N VAL A 397 -10.47 31.15 23.92
CA VAL A 397 -11.32 32.25 24.42
C VAL A 397 -12.64 32.33 23.66
N ALA A 398 -12.63 32.17 22.33
CA ALA A 398 -13.84 32.14 21.52
C ALA A 398 -14.78 30.99 21.93
N MET A 399 -14.26 29.78 22.19
CA MET A 399 -15.06 28.64 22.64
C MET A 399 -15.63 28.84 24.04
N VAL A 400 -14.85 29.39 24.98
CA VAL A 400 -15.34 29.72 26.32
C VAL A 400 -16.48 30.74 26.24
N LEU A 401 -16.30 31.81 25.45
CA LEU A 401 -17.35 32.82 25.26
C LEU A 401 -18.59 32.25 24.56
N LEU A 402 -18.40 31.44 23.52
CA LEU A 402 -19.50 30.83 22.77
C LEU A 402 -20.31 29.87 23.66
N THR A 403 -19.66 28.99 24.40
CA THR A 403 -20.32 28.03 25.31
C THR A 403 -21.00 28.74 26.47
N PHE A 404 -20.37 29.78 27.03
CA PHE A 404 -20.99 30.63 28.04
C PHE A 404 -22.25 31.33 27.52
N LEU A 405 -22.16 32.01 26.37
CA LEU A 405 -23.29 32.70 25.74
C LEU A 405 -24.41 31.72 25.38
N ALA A 406 -24.08 30.58 24.77
CA ALA A 406 -25.04 29.53 24.46
C ALA A 406 -25.74 29.02 25.73
N GLY A 407 -25.00 28.81 26.82
CA GLY A 407 -25.53 28.45 28.13
C GLY A 407 -26.50 29.49 28.69
N LYS A 408 -26.14 30.77 28.63
CA LYS A 408 -27.01 31.88 29.09
C LYS A 408 -28.25 32.04 28.23
N VAL A 409 -28.12 31.95 26.91
CA VAL A 409 -29.25 31.99 25.97
C VAL A 409 -30.17 30.80 26.21
N ALA A 410 -29.63 29.59 26.39
CA ALA A 410 -30.41 28.41 26.75
C ALA A 410 -31.15 28.60 28.07
N TRP A 411 -30.50 29.15 29.11
CA TRP A 411 -31.14 29.46 30.38
C TRP A 411 -32.24 30.52 30.26
N LEU A 412 -32.01 31.59 29.49
CA LEU A 412 -33.00 32.65 29.25
C LEU A 412 -34.20 32.12 28.44
N LEU A 413 -33.96 31.32 27.40
CA LEU A 413 -35.01 30.66 26.63
C LEU A 413 -35.80 29.71 27.52
N PHE A 414 -35.12 28.92 28.34
CA PHE A 414 -35.75 28.03 29.32
C PHE A 414 -36.64 28.83 30.27
N ASN A 415 -36.12 29.89 30.89
CA ASN A 415 -36.89 30.71 31.82
C ASN A 415 -38.05 31.45 31.14
N ARG A 416 -37.87 31.97 29.92
CA ARG A 416 -38.93 32.63 29.14
C ARG A 416 -40.05 31.65 28.75
N THR A 417 -39.69 30.42 28.41
CA THR A 417 -40.65 29.36 28.06
C THR A 417 -41.43 28.90 29.29
N MET A 418 -40.77 28.86 30.46
CA MET A 418 -41.37 28.48 31.74
C MET A 418 -42.27 29.56 32.35
N ARG A 419 -42.00 30.85 32.05
CA ARG A 419 -42.76 31.98 32.59
C ARG A 419 -44.01 32.30 31.76
N ARG A 420 -44.26 31.57 30.67
CA ARG A 420 -45.45 31.74 29.84
C ARG A 420 -46.64 31.04 30.51
N GLU A 421 -47.29 31.85 31.35
CA GLU A 421 -48.66 31.77 31.86
C GLU A 421 -49.09 30.47 32.57
N LYS A 422 -49.43 30.65 33.85
CA LYS A 422 -50.61 30.01 34.44
C LYS A 422 -51.84 30.37 33.59
N SER A 423 -52.01 29.75 32.43
CA SER A 423 -53.33 29.72 31.81
C SER A 423 -54.09 28.61 32.50
N GLU A 424 -55.01 29.00 33.37
CA GLU A 424 -56.10 28.12 33.75
C GLU A 424 -56.72 27.58 32.46
N ASP A 425 -56.77 26.26 32.38
CA ASP A 425 -57.51 25.44 31.43
C ASP A 425 -56.79 24.94 30.15
N ARG A 426 -56.91 23.62 29.99
CA ARG A 426 -56.74 22.73 28.82
C ARG A 426 -55.36 22.39 28.22
N GLN A 427 -55.19 21.05 28.17
CA GLN A 427 -54.23 20.21 27.44
C GLN A 427 -52.74 20.42 27.76
N ILE A 428 -52.19 19.41 28.45
CA ILE A 428 -50.75 19.24 28.69
C ILE A 428 -50.06 19.00 27.33
N GLN A 429 -49.74 20.10 26.64
CA GLN A 429 -48.76 20.05 25.56
C GLN A 429 -47.43 19.58 26.15
N LEU A 430 -46.70 18.73 25.41
CA LEU A 430 -45.40 18.17 25.80
C LEU A 430 -44.46 19.22 26.43
N LYS A 431 -44.52 20.47 25.94
CA LYS A 431 -43.77 21.64 26.44
C LYS A 431 -44.07 21.99 27.91
N SER A 432 -45.34 21.91 28.34
CA SER A 432 -45.77 22.20 29.71
C SER A 432 -45.42 21.04 30.67
N ALA A 433 -45.55 19.79 30.23
CA ALA A 433 -45.12 18.63 31.02
C ALA A 433 -43.62 18.66 31.32
N ILE A 434 -42.81 18.94 30.30
CA ILE A 434 -41.36 19.11 30.45
C ILE A 434 -41.05 20.25 31.44
N ALA A 435 -41.79 21.35 31.34
CA ALA A 435 -41.63 22.47 32.26
C ALA A 435 -41.91 22.13 33.74
N ILE A 436 -42.98 21.39 33.98
CA ILE A 436 -43.35 20.91 35.30
C ILE A 436 -42.30 19.91 35.82
N ALA A 437 -41.83 18.98 34.99
CA ALA A 437 -40.81 18.01 35.37
C ALA A 437 -39.48 18.68 35.76
N PHE A 438 -39.00 19.67 34.99
CA PHE A 438 -37.78 20.39 35.35
C PHE A 438 -37.94 21.28 36.59
N SER A 439 -39.08 21.95 36.76
CA SER A 439 -39.34 22.76 37.96
C SER A 439 -39.47 21.89 39.23
N LEU A 440 -40.04 20.68 39.12
CA LEU A 440 -40.08 19.71 40.21
C LEU A 440 -38.68 19.14 40.50
N GLY A 441 -37.92 18.81 39.45
CA GLY A 441 -36.53 18.34 39.56
C GLY A 441 -35.63 19.35 40.27
N THR A 442 -35.66 20.61 39.83
CA THR A 442 -34.89 21.71 40.47
C THR A 442 -35.28 21.91 41.93
N ARG A 443 -36.58 21.88 42.27
CA ARG A 443 -37.05 21.95 43.66
C ARG A 443 -36.56 20.76 44.50
N ASN A 444 -36.50 19.56 43.93
CA ASN A 444 -35.99 18.36 44.60
C ASN A 444 -34.48 18.42 44.87
N LEU A 445 -33.69 18.92 43.91
CA LEU A 445 -32.25 19.14 44.09
C LEU A 445 -31.99 20.05 45.30
N ARG A 446 -32.79 21.12 45.45
CA ARG A 446 -32.70 22.07 46.57
C ARG A 446 -33.20 21.50 47.90
N ARG A 447 -34.21 20.61 47.90
CA ARG A 447 -34.74 20.00 49.14
C ARG A 447 -33.73 19.04 49.78
N ARG A 448 -32.91 18.36 48.97
CA ARG A 448 -31.95 17.34 49.42
C ARG A 448 -30.50 17.80 49.20
N ARG A 449 -30.15 18.98 49.72
CA ARG A 449 -28.88 19.69 49.46
C ARG A 449 -27.63 18.80 49.62
N VAL A 450 -27.54 18.04 50.72
CA VAL A 450 -26.38 17.17 51.01
C VAL A 450 -26.22 16.08 49.95
N ARG A 451 -27.29 15.38 49.59
CA ARG A 451 -27.25 14.30 48.58
C ARG A 451 -26.89 14.87 47.20
N THR A 452 -27.45 16.01 46.85
CA THR A 452 -27.16 16.64 45.55
C THR A 452 -25.72 17.14 45.49
N LEU A 453 -25.20 17.75 46.56
CA LEU A 453 -23.82 18.22 46.64
C LEU A 453 -22.83 17.06 46.46
N ILE A 454 -23.04 15.95 47.18
CA ILE A 454 -22.22 14.74 47.05
C ILE A 454 -22.26 14.21 45.62
N ASN A 455 -23.45 14.11 45.01
CA ASN A 455 -23.58 13.63 43.63
C ASN A 455 -22.88 14.55 42.61
N ILE A 456 -23.00 15.87 42.75
CA ILE A 456 -22.32 16.85 41.89
C ILE A 456 -20.81 16.73 42.05
N MET A 457 -20.31 16.64 43.29
CA MET A 457 -18.88 16.40 43.55
C MET A 457 -18.41 15.09 42.91
N SER A 458 -19.15 13.99 43.07
CA SER A 458 -18.78 12.70 42.48
C SER A 458 -18.71 12.76 40.95
N ILE A 459 -19.70 13.40 40.30
CA ILE A 459 -19.68 13.60 38.84
C ILE A 459 -18.49 14.47 38.43
N THR A 460 -18.22 15.53 39.18
CA THR A 460 -17.08 16.43 38.93
C THR A 460 -15.76 15.68 39.02
N ILE A 461 -15.54 14.93 40.10
CA ILE A 461 -14.33 14.12 40.31
C ILE A 461 -14.19 13.06 39.21
N LEU A 462 -15.28 12.37 38.85
CA LEU A 462 -15.27 11.36 37.79
C LEU A 462 -14.85 11.97 36.44
N VAL A 463 -15.42 13.14 36.10
CA VAL A 463 -15.14 13.80 34.83
C VAL A 463 -13.70 14.32 34.80
N PHE A 464 -13.25 15.02 35.84
CA PHE A 464 -11.86 15.47 35.93
C PHE A 464 -10.89 14.29 35.95
N GLY A 465 -11.23 13.18 36.61
CA GLY A 465 -10.43 11.95 36.63
C GLY A 465 -10.35 11.26 35.26
N PHE A 466 -11.44 11.28 34.49
CA PHE A 466 -11.42 10.76 33.12
C PHE A 466 -10.58 11.67 32.19
N ILE A 467 -10.74 13.00 32.31
CA ILE A 467 -9.96 14.00 31.56
C ILE A 467 -8.45 13.89 31.86
N THR A 468 -8.06 13.63 33.11
CA THR A 468 -6.64 13.44 33.46
C THR A 468 -6.12 12.09 32.95
N LEU A 469 -6.92 11.02 33.02
CA LEU A 469 -6.53 9.72 32.49
C LEU A 469 -6.28 9.76 30.97
N THR A 470 -7.10 10.51 30.23
CA THR A 470 -6.90 10.70 28.78
C THR A 470 -5.74 11.63 28.42
N SER A 471 -5.13 12.30 29.41
CA SER A 471 -3.92 13.12 29.23
C SER A 471 -2.62 12.32 29.35
N ILE A 472 -2.70 11.02 29.64
CA ILE A 472 -1.56 10.10 29.70
C ILE A 472 -1.53 9.30 28.41
N SER A 473 -0.41 9.35 27.68
CA SER A 473 -0.19 8.44 26.56
C SER A 473 0.09 7.03 27.11
N PRO A 474 -0.72 6.00 26.77
CA PRO A 474 -0.37 4.64 27.13
C PRO A 474 0.86 4.19 26.32
N GLU A 475 1.83 3.58 27.00
CA GLU A 475 3.01 2.98 26.36
C GLU A 475 2.59 1.76 25.54
N TYR A 476 2.59 1.89 24.21
CA TYR A 476 2.38 0.75 23.31
C TYR A 476 3.71 0.03 23.06
N GLY A 477 3.98 -0.98 23.90
CA GLY A 477 5.08 -1.92 23.69
C GLY A 477 4.74 -3.00 22.64
N LEU A 478 5.73 -3.83 22.30
CA LEU A 478 5.51 -5.08 21.55
C LEU A 478 4.43 -5.92 22.24
N SER A 479 3.40 -6.31 21.50
CA SER A 479 2.38 -7.21 22.01
C SER A 479 2.98 -8.61 22.10
N LYS A 480 2.97 -9.18 23.31
CA LYS A 480 3.37 -10.56 23.56
C LYS A 480 2.16 -11.38 23.90
N THR A 481 1.77 -12.24 22.98
CA THR A 481 0.64 -13.15 23.18
C THR A 481 1.15 -14.57 23.39
N LYS A 482 0.86 -15.18 24.54
CA LYS A 482 1.15 -16.60 24.77
C LYS A 482 0.10 -17.45 24.05
N LEU A 483 0.57 -18.38 23.24
CA LEU A 483 -0.23 -19.33 22.47
C LEU A 483 0.00 -20.76 22.99
N LYS A 484 -0.87 -21.69 22.58
CA LYS A 484 -0.67 -23.10 22.89
C LYS A 484 0.51 -23.65 22.07
N PRO A 485 1.51 -24.29 22.70
CA PRO A 485 2.62 -24.89 21.98
C PRO A 485 2.11 -25.99 21.05
N SER A 486 2.61 -25.98 19.81
CA SER A 486 2.21 -26.96 18.79
C SER A 486 3.31 -27.98 18.50
N ILE A 487 4.57 -27.55 18.50
CA ILE A 487 5.73 -28.41 18.27
C ILE A 487 6.75 -28.18 19.40
N PRO A 488 7.28 -29.23 20.07
CA PRO A 488 8.19 -29.09 21.20
C PRO A 488 9.65 -28.86 20.74
N VAL A 489 9.88 -27.85 19.90
CA VAL A 489 11.20 -27.52 19.35
C VAL A 489 11.54 -26.05 19.63
N ASP A 490 12.78 -25.80 20.06
CA ASP A 490 13.34 -24.45 20.18
C ASP A 490 13.58 -23.89 18.77
N CYS A 491 12.73 -22.96 18.37
CA CYS A 491 12.83 -22.30 17.07
C CYS A 491 12.05 -20.98 17.04
N MET A 492 12.37 -20.14 16.06
CA MET A 492 11.68 -18.90 15.78
C MET A 492 11.15 -18.93 14.34
N MET A 493 9.83 -18.87 14.20
CA MET A 493 9.16 -18.74 12.91
C MET A 493 8.86 -17.27 12.63
N ILE A 494 9.30 -16.80 11.46
CA ILE A 494 9.06 -15.44 10.97
C ILE A 494 8.14 -15.53 9.75
N LYS A 495 7.06 -14.74 9.75
CA LYS A 495 6.16 -14.59 8.60
C LYS A 495 5.73 -13.14 8.42
N ASP A 496 5.53 -12.73 7.17
CA ASP A 496 4.89 -11.47 6.84
C ASP A 496 3.39 -11.68 6.64
N ARG A 497 2.57 -10.86 7.31
CA ARG A 497 1.12 -11.01 7.33
C ARG A 497 0.43 -9.67 7.54
N PRO A 498 -0.44 -9.24 6.60
CA PRO A 498 -1.30 -8.06 6.79
C PRO A 498 -2.22 -8.24 7.99
N GLU A 499 -2.55 -7.16 8.70
CA GLU A 499 -3.44 -7.20 9.87
C GLU A 499 -4.88 -7.64 9.51
N ASP A 500 -5.35 -7.30 8.30
CA ASP A 500 -6.76 -7.44 7.89
C ASP A 500 -7.08 -8.66 7.02
N GLU A 501 -6.12 -9.54 6.75
CA GLU A 501 -6.32 -10.66 5.81
C GLU A 501 -6.61 -12.00 6.51
N PRO A 502 -7.26 -12.98 5.86
CA PRO A 502 -7.57 -14.28 6.45
C PRO A 502 -6.30 -15.09 6.80
N PRO A 503 -6.32 -16.02 7.78
CA PRO A 503 -5.16 -16.77 8.29
C PRO A 503 -4.28 -17.44 7.23
N SER A 504 -4.87 -17.71 6.07
CA SER A 504 -4.33 -18.45 4.94
C SER A 504 -3.58 -17.62 3.90
N SER A 505 -3.55 -16.28 4.03
CA SER A 505 -2.74 -15.42 3.17
C SER A 505 -1.43 -15.01 3.84
N PHE A 506 -0.41 -14.86 3.00
CA PHE A 506 0.93 -14.46 3.40
C PHE A 506 1.51 -13.49 2.36
N VAL A 507 2.43 -12.65 2.81
CA VAL A 507 3.26 -11.84 1.92
C VAL A 507 4.60 -12.54 1.75
N SER A 508 5.10 -12.64 0.51
CA SER A 508 6.37 -13.31 0.25
C SER A 508 7.51 -12.61 0.99
N LEU A 509 8.30 -13.40 1.72
CA LEU A 509 9.56 -12.92 2.27
C LEU A 509 10.60 -12.75 1.15
N PRO A 510 11.38 -11.66 1.13
CA PRO A 510 12.38 -11.45 0.09
C PRO A 510 13.59 -12.37 0.32
N ARG A 511 14.20 -12.88 -0.77
CA ARG A 511 15.38 -13.76 -0.68
C ARG A 511 16.55 -13.12 0.06
N SER A 512 16.74 -11.80 -0.10
CA SER A 512 17.75 -11.04 0.63
C SER A 512 17.59 -11.05 2.15
N PHE A 513 16.36 -11.22 2.65
CA PHE A 513 16.11 -11.37 4.09
C PHE A 513 16.55 -12.74 4.59
N ILE A 514 16.35 -13.79 3.79
CA ILE A 514 16.86 -15.14 4.09
C ILE A 514 18.39 -15.12 4.13
N ASP A 515 19.03 -14.51 3.13
CA ASP A 515 20.49 -14.35 3.06
C ASP A 515 21.05 -13.55 4.26
N TRP A 516 20.28 -12.59 4.78
CA TRP A 516 20.64 -11.83 5.98
C TRP A 516 20.56 -12.69 7.25
N LEU A 517 19.51 -13.51 7.38
CA LEU A 517 19.37 -14.45 8.51
C LEU A 517 20.50 -15.47 8.54
N GLU A 518 20.91 -16.02 7.39
CA GLU A 518 22.02 -16.97 7.30
C GLU A 518 23.37 -16.36 7.70
N LYS A 519 23.54 -15.04 7.57
CA LYS A 519 24.76 -14.32 7.97
C LYS A 519 24.77 -13.88 9.43
N CYS A 520 23.67 -14.08 10.16
CA CYS A 520 23.61 -13.69 11.57
C CYS A 520 24.44 -14.64 12.45
N PRO A 521 25.36 -14.13 13.29
CA PRO A 521 26.33 -14.96 14.00
C PRO A 521 25.72 -15.95 15.00
N ASN A 522 24.50 -15.69 15.47
CA ASN A 522 23.81 -16.54 16.45
C ASN A 522 22.88 -17.57 15.81
N VAL A 523 22.73 -17.57 14.49
CA VAL A 523 21.82 -18.45 13.74
C VAL A 523 22.54 -19.73 13.34
N THR A 524 21.98 -20.88 13.72
CA THR A 524 22.55 -22.21 13.43
C THR A 524 21.84 -22.90 12.28
N LEU A 525 20.55 -22.63 12.08
CA LEU A 525 19.75 -23.26 11.03
C LEU A 525 18.71 -22.26 10.51
N VAL A 526 18.54 -22.21 9.19
CA VAL A 526 17.53 -21.41 8.49
C VAL A 526 16.75 -22.34 7.55
N SER A 527 15.47 -22.58 7.84
CA SER A 527 14.57 -23.41 7.01
C SER A 527 13.46 -22.53 6.40
N PRO A 528 13.67 -21.99 5.19
CA PRO A 528 12.60 -21.33 4.45
C PRO A 528 11.62 -22.37 3.88
N LYS A 529 10.35 -22.00 3.83
CA LYS A 529 9.29 -22.77 3.18
C LYS A 529 8.71 -21.95 2.04
N ALA A 530 8.64 -22.57 0.87
CA ALA A 530 7.98 -22.02 -0.29
C ALA A 530 6.61 -22.69 -0.47
N GLU A 531 5.57 -21.89 -0.70
CA GLU A 531 4.25 -22.41 -1.03
C GLU A 531 3.54 -21.50 -2.03
N ASN A 532 2.51 -22.02 -2.70
CA ASN A 532 1.74 -21.23 -3.64
C ASN A 532 0.69 -20.35 -2.95
N THR A 533 0.41 -19.21 -3.57
CA THR A 533 -0.80 -18.45 -3.25
C THR A 533 -2.07 -19.27 -3.57
N PRO A 534 -3.16 -19.11 -2.79
CA PRO A 534 -4.37 -19.91 -2.99
C PRO A 534 -4.95 -19.81 -4.40
N VAL A 535 -5.23 -20.98 -4.99
CA VAL A 535 -5.84 -21.09 -6.33
C VAL A 535 -7.22 -21.73 -6.26
N SER A 536 -8.07 -21.42 -7.24
CA SER A 536 -9.36 -22.08 -7.41
C SER A 536 -9.18 -23.47 -8.04
N PRO A 537 -9.94 -24.49 -7.61
CA PRO A 537 -10.02 -25.78 -8.31
C PRO A 537 -10.33 -25.65 -9.80
N SER A 538 -11.08 -24.61 -10.21
CA SER A 538 -11.36 -24.32 -11.62
C SER A 538 -10.15 -23.81 -12.43
N ASN A 539 -9.08 -23.40 -11.76
CA ASN A 539 -7.85 -22.91 -12.37
C ASN A 539 -6.62 -23.39 -11.56
N PRO A 540 -6.26 -24.69 -11.66
CA PRO A 540 -5.16 -25.28 -10.92
C PRO A 540 -3.81 -24.66 -11.32
N LEU A 541 -2.76 -24.90 -10.53
CA LEU A 541 -1.41 -24.43 -10.84
C LEU A 541 -0.88 -25.09 -12.12
N GLY A 542 -1.26 -26.35 -12.33
CA GLY A 542 -0.88 -27.16 -13.47
C GLY A 542 -1.29 -28.61 -13.28
N TYR A 543 -0.82 -29.45 -14.20
CA TYR A 543 -1.08 -30.88 -14.21
C TYR A 543 0.25 -31.63 -14.28
N LEU A 544 0.32 -32.76 -13.58
CA LEU A 544 1.39 -33.76 -13.76
C LEU A 544 0.83 -34.96 -14.50
N TYR A 545 1.58 -35.47 -15.45
CA TYR A 545 1.21 -36.58 -16.34
C TYR A 545 2.14 -37.76 -16.11
N SER A 546 1.58 -38.97 -15.97
CA SER A 546 2.36 -40.20 -16.03
C SER A 546 2.63 -40.62 -17.48
N LYS A 547 3.59 -41.52 -17.69
CA LYS A 547 3.85 -42.13 -19.00
C LYS A 547 2.61 -42.81 -19.60
N ALA A 548 1.69 -43.28 -18.76
CA ALA A 548 0.43 -43.89 -19.17
C ALA A 548 -0.63 -42.86 -19.63
N GLY A 549 -0.32 -41.56 -19.63
CA GLY A 549 -1.24 -40.48 -20.00
C GLY A 549 -2.24 -40.09 -18.91
N MET A 550 -2.16 -40.68 -17.72
CA MET A 550 -2.97 -40.30 -16.56
C MET A 550 -2.47 -38.97 -16.00
N LYS A 551 -3.39 -38.13 -15.50
CA LYS A 551 -3.07 -36.80 -14.97
C LYS A 551 -3.54 -36.60 -13.54
N ILE A 552 -2.83 -35.77 -12.80
CA ILE A 552 -3.27 -35.21 -11.51
C ILE A 552 -3.29 -33.69 -11.57
N GLU A 553 -4.26 -33.10 -10.89
CA GLU A 553 -4.42 -31.66 -10.71
C GLU A 553 -3.62 -31.19 -9.50
N VAL A 554 -2.71 -30.24 -9.72
CA VAL A 554 -1.89 -29.67 -8.65
C VAL A 554 -2.50 -28.35 -8.20
N LEU A 555 -3.02 -28.35 -6.97
CA LEU A 555 -3.57 -27.17 -6.31
C LEU A 555 -2.63 -26.60 -5.24
N GLY A 556 -1.74 -27.44 -4.70
CA GLY A 556 -0.74 -27.04 -3.72
C GLY A 556 0.67 -27.50 -4.11
N ILE A 557 1.65 -26.63 -3.92
CA ILE A 557 3.07 -26.96 -4.03
C ILE A 557 3.74 -26.58 -2.72
N LEU A 558 4.48 -27.53 -2.15
CA LEU A 558 5.32 -27.32 -0.97
C LEU A 558 6.79 -27.45 -1.36
N GLY A 559 7.53 -26.36 -1.22
CA GLY A 559 8.98 -26.30 -1.36
C GLY A 559 9.67 -26.26 -0.02
N ILE A 560 10.51 -27.24 0.26
CA ILE A 560 11.24 -27.37 1.53
C ILE A 560 12.72 -27.65 1.28
N ILE A 561 13.57 -27.31 2.25
CA ILE A 561 14.94 -27.84 2.32
C ILE A 561 14.84 -29.13 3.16
N PRO A 562 14.92 -30.32 2.54
CA PRO A 562 14.53 -31.57 3.19
C PRO A 562 15.20 -31.83 4.54
N SER A 563 16.52 -31.67 4.66
CA SER A 563 17.29 -31.92 5.88
C SER A 563 16.90 -30.98 7.02
N ARG A 564 16.76 -29.68 6.71
CA ARG A 564 16.49 -28.62 7.68
C ARG A 564 15.05 -28.68 8.18
N GLU A 565 14.10 -28.89 7.27
CA GLU A 565 12.68 -28.92 7.61
C GLU A 565 12.32 -30.18 8.40
N ALA A 566 12.93 -31.33 8.07
CA ALA A 566 12.76 -32.58 8.81
C ALA A 566 13.19 -32.45 10.29
N ASN A 567 14.23 -31.67 10.58
CA ASN A 567 14.70 -31.43 11.95
C ASN A 567 13.70 -30.60 12.79
N ILE A 568 12.86 -29.79 12.15
CA ILE A 568 11.91 -28.89 12.84
C ILE A 568 10.52 -29.53 12.94
N THR A 569 9.93 -29.88 11.79
CA THR A 569 8.53 -30.33 11.71
C THR A 569 8.40 -31.84 11.69
N GLY A 570 9.48 -32.57 11.44
CA GLY A 570 9.44 -34.02 11.26
C GLY A 570 8.72 -34.45 9.99
N VAL A 571 8.70 -33.59 8.96
CA VAL A 571 8.00 -33.84 7.69
C VAL A 571 8.44 -35.13 7.00
N ASN A 572 9.67 -35.61 7.21
CA ASN A 572 10.14 -36.89 6.69
C ASN A 572 9.33 -38.11 7.16
N LYS A 573 8.64 -38.03 8.30
CA LYS A 573 7.84 -39.13 8.86
C LYS A 573 6.52 -39.40 8.12
N ILE A 574 6.13 -38.54 7.18
CA ILE A 574 4.90 -38.74 6.39
C ILE A 574 5.09 -39.69 5.22
N VAL A 575 6.34 -39.96 4.82
CA VAL A 575 6.63 -40.84 3.68
C VAL A 575 6.36 -42.28 4.11
N GLU A 576 5.44 -42.93 3.40
CA GLU A 576 4.99 -44.29 3.68
C GLU A 576 5.71 -45.31 2.79
N GLU A 577 6.06 -44.93 1.57
CA GLU A 577 6.73 -45.78 0.59
C GLU A 577 7.82 -44.99 -0.17
N GLY A 578 8.97 -45.61 -0.42
CA GLY A 578 10.12 -44.98 -1.09
C GLY A 578 10.99 -44.15 -0.13
N ASP A 579 11.82 -43.29 -0.71
CA ASP A 579 12.77 -42.46 0.01
C ASP A 579 12.25 -41.03 0.19
N TYR A 580 12.65 -40.38 1.29
CA TYR A 580 12.45 -38.96 1.48
C TYR A 580 13.39 -38.14 0.59
N LEU A 581 13.04 -36.88 0.31
CA LEU A 581 13.85 -36.01 -0.54
C LEU A 581 15.20 -35.68 0.09
N GLU A 582 16.22 -35.48 -0.75
CA GLU A 582 17.54 -34.98 -0.36
C GLU A 582 17.69 -33.50 -0.77
N ASP A 583 18.59 -32.78 -0.09
CA ASP A 583 18.80 -31.34 -0.32
C ASP A 583 19.29 -31.01 -1.74
N GLU A 584 19.99 -31.96 -2.37
CA GLU A 584 20.58 -31.83 -3.71
C GLU A 584 19.65 -32.38 -4.80
N ASP A 585 18.54 -33.03 -4.43
CA ASP A 585 17.62 -33.68 -5.36
C ASP A 585 16.62 -32.68 -5.97
N LEU A 586 17.08 -31.95 -6.99
CA LEU A 586 16.32 -30.91 -7.68
C LEU A 586 15.24 -31.46 -8.63
N GLU A 587 15.27 -32.75 -8.95
CA GLU A 587 14.31 -33.43 -9.83
C GLU A 587 13.33 -34.33 -9.08
N GLY A 588 13.57 -34.57 -7.78
CA GLY A 588 12.72 -35.36 -6.92
C GLY A 588 11.38 -34.71 -6.60
N VAL A 589 10.33 -35.52 -6.55
CA VAL A 589 9.00 -35.12 -6.08
C VAL A 589 8.40 -36.21 -5.20
N LEU A 590 7.72 -35.80 -4.13
CA LEU A 590 6.85 -36.65 -3.34
C LEU A 590 5.40 -36.39 -3.72
N ILE A 591 4.66 -37.48 -3.92
CA ILE A 591 3.25 -37.45 -4.28
C ILE A 591 2.43 -38.27 -3.30
N SER A 592 1.12 -38.02 -3.27
CA SER A 592 0.21 -38.73 -2.38
C SER A 592 0.14 -40.24 -2.69
N SER A 593 0.11 -41.09 -1.66
CA SER A 593 -0.07 -42.53 -1.82
C SER A 593 -1.42 -42.90 -2.46
N SER A 594 -2.46 -42.09 -2.28
CA SER A 594 -3.76 -42.32 -2.94
C SER A 594 -3.72 -42.10 -4.46
N MET A 595 -2.75 -41.33 -4.96
CA MET A 595 -2.56 -41.09 -6.40
C MET A 595 -1.74 -42.18 -7.09
N LYS A 596 -1.06 -43.07 -6.34
CA LYS A 596 -0.24 -44.16 -6.90
C LYS A 596 -1.04 -45.07 -7.82
N GLY A 597 -2.15 -45.61 -7.32
CA GLY A 597 -3.02 -46.51 -8.08
C GLY A 597 -3.71 -45.83 -9.27
N TRP A 598 -4.03 -44.54 -9.14
CA TRP A 598 -4.65 -43.75 -10.21
C TRP A 598 -3.67 -43.46 -11.35
N LEU A 599 -2.43 -43.06 -11.02
CA LEU A 599 -1.40 -42.72 -11.99
C LEU A 599 -0.71 -43.95 -12.61
N LYS A 600 -0.82 -45.12 -11.95
CA LYS A 600 -0.13 -46.38 -12.29
C LYS A 600 1.39 -46.17 -12.38
N VAL A 601 1.96 -45.63 -11.32
CA VAL A 601 3.38 -45.30 -11.19
C VAL A 601 3.96 -45.92 -9.93
N ASP A 602 5.24 -46.26 -9.96
CA ASP A 602 6.00 -46.76 -8.81
C ASP A 602 7.15 -45.80 -8.45
N VAL A 603 7.81 -46.07 -7.32
CA VAL A 603 8.99 -45.29 -6.90
C VAL A 603 10.09 -45.40 -7.96
N GLY A 604 10.68 -44.27 -8.35
CA GLY A 604 11.67 -44.16 -9.42
C GLY A 604 11.08 -43.85 -10.80
N ASP A 605 9.76 -43.91 -10.97
CA ASP A 605 9.13 -43.50 -12.23
C ASP A 605 9.20 -41.99 -12.47
N LYS A 606 9.16 -41.63 -13.75
CA LYS A 606 9.16 -40.24 -14.21
C LYS A 606 7.75 -39.74 -14.48
N ILE A 607 7.46 -38.53 -14.03
CA ILE A 607 6.25 -37.78 -14.36
C ILE A 607 6.61 -36.45 -15.02
N TYR A 608 5.76 -35.99 -15.93
CA TYR A 608 5.98 -34.76 -16.68
C TYR A 608 4.96 -33.69 -16.31
N GLY A 609 5.39 -32.46 -16.09
CA GLY A 609 4.50 -31.32 -15.90
C GLY A 609 5.28 -30.03 -15.69
N PHE A 610 4.59 -28.89 -15.77
CA PHE A 610 5.23 -27.58 -15.65
C PHE A 610 6.41 -27.36 -16.63
N GLY A 611 6.39 -28.04 -17.79
CA GLY A 611 7.45 -27.95 -18.81
C GLY A 611 8.73 -28.73 -18.49
N ARG A 612 8.72 -29.63 -17.49
CA ARG A 612 9.89 -30.44 -17.11
C ARG A 612 9.51 -31.84 -16.61
N GLU A 613 10.50 -32.73 -16.55
CA GLU A 613 10.38 -34.06 -15.94
C GLU A 613 10.73 -34.02 -14.45
N PHE A 614 10.06 -34.86 -13.65
CA PHE A 614 10.34 -35.12 -12.24
C PHE A 614 10.41 -36.63 -11.98
N ILE A 615 11.18 -37.02 -10.98
CA ILE A 615 11.34 -38.41 -10.54
C ILE A 615 10.60 -38.60 -9.23
N ILE A 616 9.71 -39.60 -9.15
CA ILE A 616 9.01 -39.92 -7.92
C ILE A 616 9.99 -40.58 -6.95
N ARG A 617 10.31 -39.91 -5.84
CA ARG A 617 11.20 -40.47 -4.80
C ARG A 617 10.44 -41.28 -3.76
N GLY A 618 9.21 -40.89 -3.48
CA GLY A 618 8.39 -41.56 -2.49
C GLY A 618 6.96 -41.07 -2.49
N PHE A 619 6.12 -41.82 -1.78
CA PHE A 619 4.72 -41.56 -1.59
C PHE A 619 4.44 -41.19 -0.14
N PHE A 620 3.78 -40.06 0.09
CA PHE A 620 3.38 -39.64 1.43
C PHE A 620 1.96 -40.09 1.79
N ASN A 621 1.73 -40.30 3.08
CA ASN A 621 0.43 -40.62 3.64
C ASN A 621 -0.46 -39.37 3.76
N ASP A 622 -1.65 -39.41 3.15
CA ASP A 622 -2.57 -38.28 3.09
C ASP A 622 -3.05 -37.80 4.47
N GLU A 623 -3.37 -38.73 5.37
CA GLU A 623 -3.86 -38.41 6.71
C GLU A 623 -2.75 -37.84 7.59
N ALA A 624 -1.52 -38.34 7.43
CA ALA A 624 -0.34 -37.81 8.12
C ALA A 624 -0.05 -36.36 7.71
N LEU A 625 -0.07 -36.05 6.41
CA LEU A 625 0.13 -34.69 5.92
C LEU A 625 -1.00 -33.74 6.35
N LYS A 626 -2.26 -34.22 6.32
CA LYS A 626 -3.43 -33.42 6.73
C LYS A 626 -3.41 -33.03 8.21
N ARG A 627 -2.89 -33.90 9.09
CA ARG A 627 -2.79 -33.65 10.54
C ARG A 627 -1.53 -32.86 10.91
N MET A 628 -0.59 -32.72 9.99
CA MET A 628 0.65 -31.99 10.24
C MET A 628 0.39 -30.51 10.44
N VAL A 629 0.93 -29.98 11.53
CA VAL A 629 0.88 -28.55 11.87
C VAL A 629 2.28 -27.95 11.78
N ASP A 630 2.32 -26.66 11.48
CA ASP A 630 3.53 -25.85 11.50
C ASP A 630 3.80 -25.29 12.91
N VAL A 631 4.92 -24.59 13.10
CA VAL A 631 5.36 -24.04 14.41
C VAL A 631 4.30 -23.14 15.07
N ASN A 632 3.50 -22.45 14.26
CA ASN A 632 2.43 -21.57 14.72
C ASN A 632 1.10 -22.29 15.03
N GLY A 633 1.04 -23.62 14.90
CA GLY A 633 -0.15 -24.44 15.11
C GLY A 633 -1.16 -24.46 13.96
N MET A 634 -0.87 -23.80 12.84
CA MET A 634 -1.69 -23.85 11.63
C MET A 634 -1.34 -25.09 10.80
N PRO A 635 -2.24 -25.55 9.91
CA PRO A 635 -1.95 -26.65 8.99
C PRO A 635 -0.67 -26.38 8.17
N PHE A 636 0.17 -27.41 8.03
CA PHE A 636 1.40 -27.31 7.23
C PHE A 636 1.12 -27.23 5.72
N ILE A 637 -0.01 -27.75 5.27
CA ILE A 637 -0.42 -27.81 3.86
C ILE A 637 -0.84 -26.43 3.31
N PRO A 638 -0.61 -26.13 2.01
CA PRO A 638 -1.10 -24.89 1.39
C PRO A 638 -2.62 -24.81 1.38
N HIS A 639 -3.16 -23.63 1.11
CA HIS A 639 -4.61 -23.40 1.00
C HIS A 639 -5.04 -23.22 -0.46
N CYS A 640 -6.28 -23.59 -0.77
CA CYS A 640 -6.96 -23.34 -2.04
C CYS A 640 -8.32 -22.64 -1.81
N MET A 641 -8.90 -22.07 -2.86
CA MET A 641 -10.22 -21.43 -2.78
C MET A 641 -11.32 -22.49 -2.79
N GLY A 642 -12.06 -22.63 -1.68
CA GLY A 642 -13.06 -23.67 -1.48
C GLY A 642 -14.48 -23.34 -1.99
N GLY A 643 -14.64 -22.32 -2.84
CA GLY A 643 -15.95 -21.83 -3.30
C GLY A 643 -16.59 -20.76 -2.40
N GLU A 644 -16.14 -20.64 -1.15
CA GLU A 644 -16.45 -19.54 -0.23
C GLU A 644 -15.32 -18.47 -0.24
N PRO A 645 -15.56 -17.23 0.26
CA PRO A 645 -14.55 -16.16 0.28
C PRO A 645 -13.32 -16.45 1.16
N VAL A 646 -13.29 -17.57 1.89
CA VAL A 646 -12.19 -17.96 2.78
C VAL A 646 -11.44 -19.15 2.19
N PRO A 647 -10.11 -19.07 2.02
CA PRO A 647 -9.31 -20.21 1.58
C PRO A 647 -9.34 -21.36 2.60
N VAL A 648 -9.39 -22.59 2.10
CA VAL A 648 -9.39 -23.83 2.89
C VAL A 648 -8.10 -24.62 2.63
N PRO A 649 -7.62 -25.44 3.57
CA PRO A 649 -6.47 -26.32 3.33
C PRO A 649 -6.70 -27.21 2.10
N CYS A 650 -5.69 -27.33 1.23
CA CYS A 650 -5.75 -28.21 0.07
C CYS A 650 -5.96 -29.66 0.49
N TYR A 651 -6.62 -30.46 -0.35
CA TYR A 651 -6.62 -31.91 -0.17
C TYR A 651 -5.22 -32.48 -0.45
N PRO A 652 -4.70 -33.40 0.39
CA PRO A 652 -3.35 -33.96 0.23
C PRO A 652 -3.05 -34.53 -1.16
N HIS A 653 -4.03 -35.15 -1.82
CA HIS A 653 -3.86 -35.72 -3.16
C HIS A 653 -3.66 -34.67 -4.28
N ASN A 654 -3.97 -33.40 -4.03
CA ASN A 654 -3.69 -32.29 -4.95
C ASN A 654 -2.40 -31.53 -4.60
N VAL A 655 -1.63 -32.01 -3.63
CA VAL A 655 -0.40 -31.37 -3.17
C VAL A 655 0.81 -32.21 -3.56
N ILE A 656 1.86 -31.52 -3.98
CA ILE A 656 3.16 -32.13 -4.25
C ILE A 656 4.23 -31.45 -3.38
N ILE A 657 5.20 -32.25 -2.92
CA ILE A 657 6.33 -31.77 -2.12
C ILE A 657 7.60 -31.93 -2.96
N MET A 658 8.42 -30.88 -3.01
CA MET A 658 9.65 -30.85 -3.80
C MET A 658 10.71 -30.00 -3.10
N ASN A 659 11.92 -30.01 -3.66
CA ASN A 659 13.01 -29.17 -3.17
C ASN A 659 12.67 -27.67 -3.28
N TYR A 660 13.07 -26.89 -2.28
CA TYR A 660 12.86 -25.45 -2.16
C TYR A 660 13.24 -24.66 -3.41
N GLU A 661 14.43 -24.89 -3.98
CA GLU A 661 14.91 -24.15 -5.17
C GLU A 661 14.09 -24.50 -6.42
N THR A 662 13.60 -25.74 -6.51
CA THR A 662 12.73 -26.19 -7.59
C THR A 662 11.33 -25.60 -7.44
N ALA A 663 10.79 -25.56 -6.23
CA ALA A 663 9.47 -24.99 -5.95
C ALA A 663 9.40 -23.50 -6.29
N LEU A 664 10.44 -22.71 -6.01
CA LEU A 664 10.47 -21.27 -6.32
C LEU A 664 10.40 -20.97 -7.83
N LYS A 665 10.70 -21.94 -8.69
CA LYS A 665 10.57 -21.82 -10.15
C LYS A 665 9.15 -22.15 -10.64
N MET A 666 8.27 -22.63 -9.76
CA MET A 666 6.89 -23.01 -10.09
C MET A 666 5.97 -21.77 -10.11
N PRO A 667 4.87 -21.83 -10.88
CA PRO A 667 3.95 -20.70 -10.97
C PRO A 667 3.33 -20.37 -9.62
N LYS A 668 3.27 -19.08 -9.29
CA LYS A 668 2.62 -18.54 -8.09
C LYS A 668 3.18 -19.05 -6.75
N VAL A 669 4.35 -19.69 -6.76
CA VAL A 669 5.07 -20.13 -5.55
C VAL A 669 6.01 -19.03 -5.07
N SER A 670 6.03 -18.81 -3.77
CA SER A 670 6.89 -17.80 -3.14
C SER A 670 7.22 -18.19 -1.69
N ILE A 671 8.16 -17.49 -1.06
CA ILE A 671 8.63 -17.82 0.30
C ILE A 671 7.59 -17.36 1.30
N SER A 672 6.85 -18.28 1.92
CA SER A 672 5.76 -17.92 2.83
C SER A 672 6.22 -17.65 4.25
N ARG A 673 7.21 -18.41 4.72
CA ARG A 673 7.77 -18.27 6.06
C ARG A 673 9.18 -18.82 6.13
N VAL A 674 9.91 -18.39 7.15
CA VAL A 674 11.23 -18.92 7.49
C VAL A 674 11.26 -19.31 8.96
N VAL A 675 11.80 -20.48 9.26
CA VAL A 675 12.07 -20.93 10.62
C VAL A 675 13.57 -20.86 10.87
N VAL A 676 13.95 -20.36 12.03
CA VAL A 676 15.33 -20.13 12.43
C VAL A 676 15.59 -20.79 13.77
N GLN A 677 16.73 -21.47 13.90
CA GLN A 677 17.24 -21.91 15.20
C GLN A 677 18.48 -21.11 15.59
N LEU A 678 18.60 -20.83 16.88
CA LEU A 678 19.72 -20.10 17.48
C LEU A 678 20.52 -21.01 18.40
N ASN A 679 21.80 -20.68 18.57
CA ASN A 679 22.70 -21.40 19.48
C ASN A 679 22.37 -21.15 20.96
N ASP A 680 21.80 -19.99 21.30
CA ASP A 680 21.46 -19.58 22.66
C ASP A 680 19.97 -19.26 22.80
N THR A 681 19.32 -19.89 23.78
CA THR A 681 17.88 -19.72 24.05
C THR A 681 17.53 -18.30 24.50
N ARG A 682 18.46 -17.57 25.13
CA ARG A 682 18.22 -16.17 25.55
C ARG A 682 18.25 -15.19 24.38
N SER A 683 18.86 -15.58 23.27
CA SER A 683 19.00 -14.75 22.08
C SER A 683 17.72 -14.69 21.22
N TYR A 684 16.77 -15.61 21.41
CA TYR A 684 15.51 -15.63 20.65
C TYR A 684 14.69 -14.36 20.86
N GLU A 685 14.56 -13.91 22.10
CA GLU A 685 13.78 -12.71 22.38
C GLU A 685 14.44 -11.45 21.80
N ALA A 686 15.76 -11.33 21.88
CA ALA A 686 16.48 -10.20 21.32
C ALA A 686 16.33 -10.13 19.80
N LEU A 687 16.50 -11.26 19.11
CA LEU A 687 16.34 -11.34 17.66
C LEU A 687 14.87 -11.15 17.24
N ALA A 688 13.91 -11.71 17.99
CA ALA A 688 12.49 -11.50 17.73
C ALA A 688 12.13 -10.01 17.84
N ARG A 689 12.56 -9.33 18.90
CA ARG A 689 12.35 -7.87 19.03
C ARG A 689 12.98 -7.12 17.86
N LEU A 690 14.23 -7.43 17.51
CA LEU A 690 14.93 -6.79 16.39
C LEU A 690 14.17 -6.95 15.06
N VAL A 691 13.76 -8.18 14.73
CA VAL A 691 13.07 -8.47 13.47
C VAL A 691 11.67 -7.86 13.46
N ALA A 692 10.93 -7.91 14.58
CA ALA A 692 9.60 -7.32 14.68
C ALA A 692 9.64 -5.80 14.54
N PHE A 693 10.62 -5.13 15.18
CA PHE A 693 10.77 -3.68 15.05
C PHE A 693 11.29 -3.23 13.69
N THR A 694 12.16 -4.02 13.05
CA THR A 694 12.82 -3.62 11.80
C THR A 694 11.95 -3.92 10.57
N TYR A 695 11.27 -5.07 10.59
CA TYR A 695 10.56 -5.59 9.42
C TYR A 695 9.03 -5.68 9.61
N GLU A 696 8.51 -5.45 10.83
CA GLU A 696 7.07 -5.58 11.16
C GLU A 696 6.51 -6.99 10.87
N TYR A 697 7.38 -7.98 10.85
CA TYR A 697 6.97 -9.38 10.69
C TYR A 697 6.39 -9.93 11.99
N LYS A 698 5.44 -10.87 11.85
CA LYS A 698 4.91 -11.64 12.97
C LYS A 698 5.88 -12.76 13.31
N ILE A 699 6.28 -12.82 14.57
CA ILE A 699 7.31 -13.73 15.02
C ILE A 699 6.75 -14.65 16.09
N TYR A 700 6.89 -15.95 15.86
CA TYR A 700 6.48 -16.99 16.78
C TYR A 700 7.75 -17.60 17.36
N VAL A 701 8.00 -17.37 18.64
CA VAL A 701 9.09 -18.02 19.37
C VAL A 701 8.51 -19.24 20.07
N SER A 702 9.00 -20.41 19.68
CA SER A 702 8.63 -21.70 20.24
C SER A 702 9.76 -22.21 21.12
N HIS A 703 9.40 -22.65 22.31
CA HIS A 703 10.23 -23.44 23.22
C HIS A 703 9.43 -24.68 23.64
N PRO A 704 10.09 -25.77 24.11
CA PRO A 704 9.39 -26.90 24.70
C PRO A 704 8.37 -26.46 25.77
N GLY A 705 7.08 -26.60 25.45
CA GLY A 705 5.98 -26.23 26.35
C GLY A 705 5.52 -24.76 26.31
N SER A 706 6.10 -23.89 25.47
CA SER A 706 5.62 -22.52 25.31
C SER A 706 5.72 -22.00 23.88
N LEU A 707 4.71 -21.22 23.45
CA LEU A 707 4.72 -20.52 22.17
C LEU A 707 4.35 -19.06 22.44
N THR A 708 5.17 -18.13 21.98
CA THR A 708 4.93 -16.69 22.17
C THR A 708 4.92 -15.99 20.82
N LEU A 709 3.84 -15.28 20.53
CA LEU A 709 3.72 -14.38 19.39
C LEU A 709 4.18 -12.99 19.79
N TYR A 710 5.10 -12.44 19.00
CA TYR A 710 5.54 -11.04 19.03
C TYR A 710 4.93 -10.35 17.79
N SER A 711 4.15 -9.30 18.04
CA SER A 711 3.53 -8.44 17.03
C SER A 711 3.52 -6.99 17.44
#